data_AF-W0J9T5-F1
#
_entry.id   AF-W0J9T5-F1
#
_cell.length_a   1.000
_cell.length_b   1.000
_cell.length_c   1.000
_cell.angle_alpha   90.00
_cell.angle_beta   90.00
_cell.angle_gamma   90.00
#
_symmetry.space_group_name_H-M   'P 1'
#
loop_
_entity.id
_entity.type
_entity.pdbx_description
1 polymer ?
#
loop_
_entity_poly.entity_id
_entity_poly.type
_entity_poly.pdbx_seq_one_letter_code
_entity_poly.pdbx_strand_id
1 'polypeptide(L)'
;MFLATLASPAPGATTATVATSTATATASWRPETPQGRLVILESASPSDTEKLHALLASNPEPGQRIALDTVPHTVSAISPTDRRLASTLRRPPAPAVEVTAADVARDLGLSPDKLPAAILTTPAGEVRGIWTAPLDATVSGQILATMKSSSPHGVRVFPPPLPLPARAIAPSSGEALSARHAPARWLTLGTWAAPAGLSLWGVDYEREVRPHPGEPQVVTYWDSSWHARWEERAASADGGIVIEKLARDFTWPKGSAYAHLYIASPAPAEITLNFTQTGPEVHGWLNGRPLDWRRDPARREITVEERGVSDQGNVVTIRRTEGGSAHDARLRLDAGWNRLLVKLVMRHRKEETFAFTARFSAADAAVLTRLRTSTADPSRTDISRQVAARFIPRVFTNAPFNLVYPGSPLALDVDIGAADLLGGTVAPFLPQPAGRLELTVTDYDGGEVLRRSLPFVLPGRASFDLGPAPARGYYATHLRLFDSAGNLVHVYPPDGFSVIGGTAAQRSRKAVKKMAVNYYYMGNGDAWRSLYFPYMERIGILQNIGGHNTRAPDFYREAHERGLGVIIDTYAHRDPGYVRAYVEESAAWTNTFKAFNEVDIQPAVRGTPASWVAKARQDYEIIKKANPAALMLGASLVRPAADPWFEECLKLGLANYHDVWDVHCYPQNPPLLGGTMSNSPDETELGVLKVYEKLGWKNTKPFWIGETAARSGHGNDGRRWQAATSVKMAACALSRPDFQKIGFLVPWRYSRGESSYYIMDIEAGHMPAEAAYYTASALIDGFGDAAYKQLDFGPNVQAARFGPTILAWTSDGASREVTLRPETPPPFVRVDVVGRVQTLASPGPDGSVRIPVGDSPVYVLSRADYDRLTASVP
;
A
#
# COMPACT_ATOMS: atom_id res chain seq x y z
N MET A 1 24.60 -64.67 9.31
CA MET A 1 23.60 -65.74 9.10
C MET A 1 22.61 -65.23 8.07
N PHE A 2 22.70 -65.66 6.81
CA PHE A 2 22.07 -66.86 6.22
C PHE A 2 20.56 -66.70 5.93
N LEU A 3 20.24 -66.66 4.62
CA LEU A 3 19.06 -67.13 3.85
C LEU A 3 17.64 -66.79 4.37
N ALA A 4 16.78 -66.08 3.61
CA ALA A 4 15.95 -66.54 2.47
C ALA A 4 14.99 -67.70 2.87
N THR A 5 13.66 -67.66 2.69
CA THR A 5 12.92 -67.57 1.41
C THR A 5 11.39 -67.42 1.58
N LEU A 6 10.77 -66.66 0.66
CA LEU A 6 9.51 -66.86 -0.10
C LEU A 6 8.15 -66.93 0.66
N ALA A 7 7.04 -66.34 0.20
CA ALA A 7 6.58 -66.14 -1.17
C ALA A 7 5.62 -64.93 -1.33
N SER A 8 5.57 -64.43 -2.57
CA SER A 8 4.61 -63.45 -3.11
C SER A 8 3.28 -64.14 -3.49
N PRO A 9 2.16 -63.42 -3.75
CA PRO A 9 2.06 -62.68 -5.01
C PRO A 9 1.46 -61.26 -4.90
N ALA A 10 1.82 -60.43 -5.88
CA ALA A 10 1.26 -59.12 -6.21
C ALA A 10 -0.24 -59.23 -6.65
N PRO A 11 -1.02 -58.12 -6.71
CA PRO A 11 -0.76 -57.03 -7.66
C PRO A 11 -1.00 -55.60 -7.11
N GLY A 12 -0.27 -54.64 -7.68
CA GLY A 12 -0.48 -53.20 -7.49
C GLY A 12 0.49 -52.36 -8.32
N ALA A 13 0.75 -52.76 -9.58
CA ALA A 13 1.78 -52.17 -10.45
C ALA A 13 1.29 -50.99 -11.31
N THR A 14 0.08 -50.49 -11.11
CA THR A 14 -0.48 -49.39 -11.92
C THR A 14 -0.20 -48.00 -11.36
N THR A 15 0.01 -47.82 -10.06
CA THR A 15 0.25 -46.48 -9.49
C THR A 15 1.67 -45.96 -9.69
N ALA A 16 2.67 -46.84 -9.82
CA ALA A 16 4.08 -46.45 -9.94
C ALA A 16 4.44 -45.87 -11.32
N THR A 17 3.86 -46.40 -12.40
CA THR A 17 4.15 -46.03 -13.80
C THR A 17 3.55 -44.67 -14.19
N VAL A 18 2.43 -44.32 -13.57
CA VAL A 18 1.67 -43.07 -13.80
C VAL A 18 2.36 -41.87 -13.19
N ALA A 19 2.92 -42.06 -12.00
CA ALA A 19 3.77 -41.06 -11.36
C ALA A 19 5.04 -40.79 -12.19
N THR A 20 5.60 -41.81 -12.86
CA THR A 20 6.85 -41.66 -13.63
C THR A 20 6.66 -40.91 -14.94
N SER A 21 5.59 -41.16 -15.70
CA SER A 21 5.34 -40.46 -16.99
C SER A 21 5.02 -38.98 -16.78
N THR A 22 4.16 -38.66 -15.79
CA THR A 22 3.79 -37.30 -15.40
C THR A 22 5.01 -36.51 -14.90
N ALA A 23 5.84 -37.11 -14.03
CA ALA A 23 7.06 -36.48 -13.54
C ALA A 23 8.07 -36.21 -14.67
N THR A 24 8.22 -37.14 -15.62
CA THR A 24 9.17 -37.02 -16.74
C THR A 24 8.75 -35.91 -17.72
N ALA A 25 7.45 -35.83 -18.06
CA ALA A 25 6.93 -34.75 -18.91
C ALA A 25 7.07 -33.38 -18.22
N THR A 26 6.69 -33.29 -16.94
CA THR A 26 6.74 -32.02 -16.20
C THR A 26 8.17 -31.53 -15.96
N ALA A 27 9.15 -32.43 -15.85
CA ALA A 27 10.56 -32.06 -15.68
C ALA A 27 11.18 -31.46 -16.95
N SER A 28 10.72 -31.87 -18.14
CA SER A 28 11.28 -31.44 -19.43
C SER A 28 10.63 -30.18 -20.01
N TRP A 29 9.55 -29.67 -19.40
CA TRP A 29 8.74 -28.54 -19.88
C TRP A 29 8.75 -27.37 -18.88
N ARG A 30 9.95 -26.86 -18.58
CA ARG A 30 10.18 -25.78 -17.60
C ARG A 30 11.15 -24.73 -18.15
N PRO A 31 10.76 -23.98 -19.20
CA PRO A 31 11.59 -22.88 -19.68
C PRO A 31 11.69 -21.79 -18.61
N GLU A 32 12.84 -21.10 -18.54
CA GLU A 32 13.04 -19.99 -17.60
C GLU A 32 12.11 -18.81 -17.90
N THR A 33 11.79 -18.59 -19.18
CA THR A 33 10.89 -17.53 -19.68
C THR A 33 9.87 -18.11 -20.66
N PRO A 34 8.79 -18.73 -20.17
CA PRO A 34 7.78 -19.33 -21.04
C PRO A 34 7.10 -18.28 -21.94
N GLN A 35 6.96 -18.61 -23.23
CA GLN A 35 6.16 -17.86 -24.20
C GLN A 35 4.67 -18.23 -24.13
N GLY A 36 4.33 -19.28 -23.39
CA GLY A 36 2.96 -19.74 -23.13
C GLY A 36 2.95 -20.90 -22.13
N ARG A 37 1.77 -21.35 -21.72
CA ARG A 37 1.60 -22.49 -20.81
C ARG A 37 0.58 -23.47 -21.37
N LEU A 38 0.90 -24.76 -21.33
CA LEU A 38 -0.04 -25.84 -21.57
C LEU A 38 -0.55 -26.34 -20.21
N VAL A 39 -1.82 -26.13 -19.95
CA VAL A 39 -2.51 -26.53 -18.72
C VAL A 39 -3.30 -27.79 -18.98
N ILE A 40 -3.02 -28.85 -18.23
CA ILE A 40 -3.76 -30.11 -18.27
C ILE A 40 -4.73 -30.17 -17.09
N LEU A 41 -6.02 -30.25 -17.37
CA LEU A 41 -7.07 -30.50 -16.39
C LEU A 41 -7.34 -32.00 -16.35
N GLU A 42 -7.04 -32.66 -15.22
CA GLU A 42 -7.22 -34.10 -15.08
C GLU A 42 -8.70 -34.51 -15.01
N SER A 43 -9.01 -35.69 -15.55
CA SER A 43 -10.29 -36.37 -15.36
C SER A 43 -10.33 -37.17 -14.05
N ALA A 44 -11.55 -37.58 -13.67
CA ALA A 44 -11.75 -38.60 -12.64
C ALA A 44 -11.12 -39.96 -12.99
N SER A 45 -10.87 -40.23 -14.29
CA SER A 45 -10.17 -41.41 -14.83
C SER A 45 -8.70 -41.06 -15.11
N PRO A 46 -7.72 -41.56 -14.31
CA PRO A 46 -6.30 -41.26 -14.53
C PRO A 46 -5.75 -41.75 -15.88
N SER A 47 -6.27 -42.87 -16.38
CA SER A 47 -5.80 -43.52 -17.62
C SER A 47 -5.95 -42.66 -18.89
N ASP A 48 -6.91 -41.72 -18.90
CA ASP A 48 -7.12 -40.80 -20.01
C ASP A 48 -6.12 -39.63 -19.99
N THR A 49 -5.68 -39.24 -18.80
CA THR A 49 -4.65 -38.21 -18.59
C THR A 49 -3.25 -38.76 -18.92
N GLU A 50 -2.99 -40.04 -18.62
CA GLU A 50 -1.71 -40.71 -18.89
C GLU A 50 -1.31 -40.71 -20.38
N LYS A 51 -2.27 -40.94 -21.28
CA LYS A 51 -2.03 -40.93 -22.74
C LYS A 51 -1.50 -39.58 -23.19
N LEU A 52 -1.98 -38.49 -22.59
CA LEU A 52 -1.55 -37.13 -22.90
C LEU A 52 -0.14 -36.86 -22.36
N HIS A 53 0.18 -37.28 -21.13
CA HIS A 53 1.54 -37.16 -20.60
C HIS A 53 2.57 -37.95 -21.41
N ALA A 54 2.23 -39.16 -21.88
CA ALA A 54 3.09 -39.96 -22.75
C ALA A 54 3.37 -39.28 -24.11
N LEU A 55 2.36 -38.64 -24.70
CA LEU A 55 2.51 -37.84 -25.92
C LEU A 55 3.48 -36.66 -25.71
N LEU A 56 3.33 -35.93 -24.61
CA LEU A 56 4.17 -34.77 -24.30
C LEU A 56 5.62 -35.17 -23.99
N ALA A 57 5.83 -36.28 -23.27
CA ALA A 57 7.16 -36.81 -22.98
C ALA A 57 7.92 -37.25 -24.25
N SER A 58 7.21 -37.74 -25.26
CA SER A 58 7.80 -38.14 -26.56
C SER A 58 8.05 -36.97 -27.52
N ASN A 59 7.64 -35.74 -27.16
CA ASN A 59 7.78 -34.54 -27.98
C ASN A 59 8.32 -33.35 -27.15
N PRO A 60 9.58 -33.34 -26.70
CA PRO A 60 10.07 -32.34 -25.75
C PRO A 60 10.37 -30.96 -26.35
N GLU A 61 10.46 -30.81 -27.69
CA GLU A 61 10.87 -29.54 -28.32
C GLU A 61 10.00 -28.32 -27.91
N PRO A 62 8.65 -28.40 -27.89
CA PRO A 62 7.84 -27.27 -27.42
C PRO A 62 8.09 -26.91 -25.95
N GLY A 63 8.59 -27.85 -25.13
CA GLY A 63 8.97 -27.63 -23.73
C GLY A 63 10.11 -26.62 -23.54
N GLN A 64 10.81 -26.23 -24.61
CA GLN A 64 11.80 -25.13 -24.59
C GLN A 64 11.15 -23.74 -24.56
N ARG A 65 9.88 -23.62 -24.94
CA ARG A 65 9.14 -22.35 -25.03
C ARG A 65 7.85 -22.35 -24.22
N ILE A 66 7.25 -23.50 -23.97
CA ILE A 66 5.96 -23.66 -23.32
C ILE A 66 6.15 -24.38 -21.98
N ALA A 67 5.65 -23.80 -20.90
CA ALA A 67 5.62 -24.48 -19.61
C ALA A 67 4.43 -25.45 -19.53
N LEU A 68 4.60 -26.59 -18.86
CA LEU A 68 3.53 -27.55 -18.62
C LEU A 68 3.05 -27.46 -17.16
N ASP A 69 1.74 -27.28 -16.98
CA ASP A 69 1.08 -27.30 -15.67
C ASP A 69 -0.02 -28.37 -15.66
N THR A 70 -0.14 -29.12 -14.58
CA THR A 70 -1.22 -30.10 -14.37
C THR A 70 -2.05 -29.70 -13.17
N VAL A 71 -3.37 -29.63 -13.35
CA VAL A 71 -4.36 -29.35 -12.31
C VAL A 71 -5.08 -30.66 -11.98
N PRO A 72 -4.97 -31.16 -10.74
CA PRO A 72 -5.50 -32.46 -10.41
C PRO A 72 -7.02 -32.45 -10.29
N HIS A 73 -7.63 -33.61 -10.52
CA HIS A 73 -9.09 -33.77 -10.36
C HIS A 73 -9.52 -33.55 -8.91
N THR A 74 -8.67 -33.93 -7.95
CA THR A 74 -8.85 -33.70 -6.52
C THR A 74 -7.62 -33.03 -5.93
N VAL A 75 -7.81 -32.03 -5.07
CA VAL A 75 -6.71 -31.37 -4.35
C VAL A 75 -6.57 -32.04 -2.98
N SER A 76 -5.38 -32.56 -2.66
CA SER A 76 -5.05 -32.98 -1.29
C SER A 76 -5.06 -31.77 -0.38
N ALA A 77 -5.79 -31.82 0.73
CA ALA A 77 -5.90 -30.70 1.67
C ALA A 77 -4.52 -30.24 2.13
N ILE A 78 -4.11 -29.04 1.71
CA ILE A 78 -2.90 -28.40 2.19
C ILE A 78 -3.16 -27.96 3.64
N SER A 79 -2.24 -28.29 4.54
CA SER A 79 -2.29 -27.84 5.93
C SER A 79 -2.37 -26.31 6.00
N PRO A 80 -3.22 -25.73 6.86
CA PRO A 80 -3.27 -24.28 7.08
C PRO A 80 -1.91 -23.66 7.43
N THR A 81 -0.98 -24.46 7.96
CA THR A 81 0.39 -24.05 8.31
C THR A 81 1.28 -23.86 7.07
N ASP A 82 1.08 -24.64 6.01
CA ASP A 82 1.89 -24.60 4.79
C ASP A 82 1.50 -23.43 3.88
N ARG A 83 0.21 -23.06 3.87
CA ARG A 83 -0.26 -21.78 3.26
C ARG A 83 0.43 -20.55 3.87
N ARG A 84 0.77 -20.60 5.15
CA ARG A 84 1.42 -19.49 5.87
C ARG A 84 2.91 -19.37 5.56
N LEU A 85 3.64 -20.48 5.39
CA LEU A 85 5.07 -20.42 5.05
C LEU A 85 5.31 -19.80 3.66
N ALA A 86 4.42 -20.04 2.71
CA ALA A 86 4.47 -19.43 1.37
C ALA A 86 4.34 -17.90 1.41
N SER A 87 3.60 -17.35 2.38
CA SER A 87 3.40 -15.90 2.57
C SER A 87 4.56 -15.18 3.27
N THR A 88 5.52 -15.92 3.84
CA THR A 88 6.68 -15.34 4.56
C THR A 88 7.95 -15.26 3.72
N LEU A 89 7.96 -15.82 2.50
CA LEU A 89 9.12 -15.81 1.61
C LEU A 89 9.04 -14.62 0.65
N ARG A 90 10.16 -13.88 0.50
CA ARG A 90 10.33 -12.79 -0.50
C ARG A 90 10.10 -13.22 -1.96
N ARG A 91 9.98 -14.53 -2.20
CA ARG A 91 9.61 -15.13 -3.48
C ARG A 91 8.48 -16.12 -3.18
N PRO A 92 7.28 -15.99 -3.77
CA PRO A 92 6.23 -16.98 -3.55
C PRO A 92 6.77 -18.35 -4.01
N PRO A 93 6.62 -19.42 -3.21
CA PRO A 93 6.86 -20.77 -3.71
C PRO A 93 5.93 -21.05 -4.90
N ALA A 94 6.27 -22.06 -5.71
CA ALA A 94 5.45 -22.52 -6.82
C ALA A 94 3.98 -22.63 -6.37
N PRO A 95 3.01 -22.21 -7.21
CA PRO A 95 1.61 -22.09 -6.81
C PRO A 95 1.14 -23.42 -6.21
N ALA A 96 0.79 -23.39 -4.92
CA ALA A 96 -0.08 -24.42 -4.38
C ALA A 96 -1.34 -24.41 -5.23
N VAL A 97 -1.63 -25.52 -5.92
CA VAL A 97 -2.84 -25.65 -6.74
C VAL A 97 -4.02 -25.71 -5.77
N GLU A 98 -4.65 -24.56 -5.52
CA GLU A 98 -5.82 -24.43 -4.62
C GLU A 98 -7.16 -24.77 -5.30
N VAL A 99 -7.12 -25.12 -6.59
CA VAL A 99 -8.31 -25.33 -7.44
C VAL A 99 -8.28 -26.72 -8.06
N THR A 100 -9.44 -27.38 -8.15
CA THR A 100 -9.56 -28.66 -8.86
C THR A 100 -9.66 -28.44 -10.36
N ALA A 101 -9.38 -29.48 -11.15
CA ALA A 101 -9.64 -29.49 -12.59
C ALA A 101 -11.10 -29.12 -12.92
N ALA A 102 -12.04 -29.55 -12.08
CA ALA A 102 -13.46 -29.25 -12.23
C ALA A 102 -13.79 -27.77 -11.97
N ASP A 103 -13.08 -27.10 -11.06
CA ASP A 103 -13.27 -25.67 -10.80
C ASP A 103 -12.78 -24.84 -11.98
N VAL A 104 -11.58 -25.13 -12.49
CA VAL A 104 -11.03 -24.44 -13.67
C VAL A 104 -11.91 -24.69 -14.91
N ALA A 105 -12.38 -25.92 -15.11
CA ALA A 105 -13.30 -26.25 -16.19
C ALA A 105 -14.59 -25.43 -16.11
N ARG A 106 -15.18 -25.33 -14.92
CA ARG A 106 -16.41 -24.56 -14.68
C ARG A 106 -16.21 -23.07 -14.99
N ASP A 107 -15.09 -22.49 -14.56
CA ASP A 107 -14.77 -21.07 -14.80
C ASP A 107 -14.59 -20.76 -16.31
N LEU A 108 -14.16 -21.75 -17.10
CA LEU A 108 -14.06 -21.66 -18.55
C LEU A 108 -15.35 -22.05 -19.30
N GLY A 109 -16.42 -22.40 -18.60
CA GLY A 109 -17.68 -22.87 -19.21
C GLY A 109 -17.59 -24.28 -19.80
N LEU A 110 -16.61 -25.08 -19.39
CA LEU A 110 -16.46 -26.48 -19.77
C LEU A 110 -17.22 -27.37 -18.78
N SER A 111 -17.96 -28.33 -19.31
CA SER A 111 -18.65 -29.31 -18.47
C SER A 111 -17.67 -30.35 -17.92
N PRO A 112 -17.77 -30.80 -16.65
CA PRO A 112 -16.81 -31.74 -16.05
C PRO A 112 -16.68 -33.09 -16.77
N ASP A 113 -17.71 -33.52 -17.53
CA ASP A 113 -17.68 -34.72 -18.37
C ASP A 113 -16.77 -34.58 -19.61
N LYS A 114 -16.27 -33.38 -19.88
CA LYS A 114 -15.30 -33.07 -20.95
C LYS A 114 -13.84 -33.15 -20.49
N LEU A 115 -13.59 -33.52 -19.24
CA LEU A 115 -12.25 -33.80 -18.72
C LEU A 115 -11.77 -35.20 -19.16
N PRO A 116 -10.47 -35.40 -19.45
CA PRO A 116 -9.40 -34.43 -19.29
C PRO A 116 -9.39 -33.39 -20.41
N ALA A 117 -8.84 -32.22 -20.12
CA ALA A 117 -8.70 -31.13 -21.09
C ALA A 117 -7.28 -30.60 -21.14
N ALA A 118 -6.81 -30.24 -22.34
CA ALA A 118 -5.57 -29.50 -22.56
C ALA A 118 -5.92 -28.06 -22.92
N ILE A 119 -5.26 -27.09 -22.31
CA ILE A 119 -5.53 -25.66 -22.51
C ILE A 119 -4.21 -24.96 -22.78
N LEU A 120 -4.07 -24.36 -23.96
CA LEU A 120 -2.91 -23.53 -24.29
C LEU A 120 -3.23 -22.07 -23.95
N THR A 121 -2.32 -21.42 -23.22
CA THR A 121 -2.46 -20.04 -22.76
C THR A 121 -1.25 -19.18 -23.11
N THR A 122 -1.44 -17.86 -23.12
CA THR A 122 -0.33 -16.89 -23.06
C THR A 122 0.37 -16.93 -21.70
N PRO A 123 1.52 -16.24 -21.52
CA PRO A 123 2.15 -16.11 -20.21
C PRO A 123 1.23 -15.48 -19.15
N ALA A 124 0.28 -14.64 -19.57
CA ALA A 124 -0.72 -14.02 -18.70
C ALA A 124 -1.91 -14.94 -18.37
N GLY A 125 -2.00 -16.14 -18.96
CA GLY A 125 -3.12 -17.07 -18.75
C GLY A 125 -4.31 -16.85 -19.70
N GLU A 126 -4.21 -15.97 -20.69
CA GLU A 126 -5.27 -15.82 -21.70
C GLU A 126 -5.33 -17.08 -22.57
N VAL A 127 -6.51 -17.71 -22.63
CA VAL A 127 -6.72 -18.94 -23.39
C VAL A 127 -6.60 -18.68 -24.88
N ARG A 128 -5.75 -19.48 -25.52
CA ARG A 128 -5.53 -19.50 -26.96
C ARG A 128 -6.09 -20.74 -27.64
N GLY A 129 -6.16 -21.86 -26.94
CA GLY A 129 -6.77 -23.10 -27.42
C GLY A 129 -7.23 -23.98 -26.26
N ILE A 130 -8.31 -24.74 -26.48
CA ILE A 130 -8.83 -25.75 -25.56
C ILE A 130 -9.10 -27.01 -26.37
N TRP A 131 -8.66 -28.15 -25.85
CA TRP A 131 -8.94 -29.48 -26.40
C TRP A 131 -9.50 -30.35 -25.28
N THR A 132 -10.68 -30.92 -25.47
CA THR A 132 -11.37 -31.76 -24.48
C THR A 132 -11.42 -33.21 -24.94
N ALA A 133 -11.70 -34.13 -24.01
CA ALA A 133 -11.88 -35.55 -24.34
C ALA A 133 -12.96 -35.79 -25.43
N PRO A 134 -12.77 -36.81 -26.30
CA PRO A 134 -11.63 -37.72 -26.36
C PRO A 134 -10.40 -37.11 -27.07
N LEU A 135 -9.22 -37.21 -26.43
CA LEU A 135 -7.94 -36.71 -26.96
C LEU A 135 -7.25 -37.80 -27.82
N ASP A 136 -7.83 -38.13 -28.96
CA ASP A 136 -7.29 -39.14 -29.88
C ASP A 136 -6.01 -38.69 -30.61
N ALA A 137 -5.47 -39.54 -31.49
CA ALA A 137 -4.23 -39.25 -32.23
C ALA A 137 -4.35 -37.99 -33.12
N THR A 138 -5.56 -37.69 -33.62
CA THR A 138 -5.82 -36.50 -34.44
C THR A 138 -5.73 -35.23 -33.60
N VAL A 139 -6.44 -35.21 -32.47
CA VAL A 139 -6.43 -34.07 -31.51
C VAL A 139 -5.03 -33.87 -30.93
N SER A 140 -4.35 -34.96 -30.60
CA SER A 140 -2.95 -34.97 -30.15
C SER A 140 -2.01 -34.31 -31.18
N GLY A 141 -2.18 -34.63 -32.47
CA GLY A 141 -1.45 -34.01 -33.57
C GLY A 141 -1.73 -32.51 -33.69
N GLN A 142 -2.99 -32.08 -33.49
CA GLN A 142 -3.37 -30.67 -33.50
C GLN A 142 -2.73 -29.88 -32.35
N ILE A 143 -2.71 -30.45 -31.13
CA ILE A 143 -2.06 -29.86 -29.96
C ILE A 143 -0.57 -29.61 -30.27
N LEU A 144 0.14 -30.64 -30.74
CA LEU A 144 1.57 -30.54 -31.07
C LEU A 144 1.84 -29.55 -32.20
N ALA A 145 1.05 -29.56 -33.28
CA ALA A 145 1.20 -28.62 -34.39
C ALA A 145 0.99 -27.17 -33.94
N THR A 146 -0.03 -26.94 -33.09
CA THR A 146 -0.34 -25.61 -32.54
C THR A 146 0.80 -25.09 -31.67
N MET A 147 1.42 -25.95 -30.87
CA MET A 147 2.57 -25.59 -30.02
C MET A 147 3.85 -25.33 -30.82
N LYS A 148 4.04 -25.99 -31.96
CA LYS A 148 5.23 -25.84 -32.83
C LYS A 148 5.18 -24.59 -33.71
N SER A 149 3.99 -24.08 -34.03
CA SER A 149 3.81 -22.87 -34.85
C SER A 149 4.59 -21.66 -34.30
N SER A 150 5.29 -20.95 -35.19
CA SER A 150 5.99 -19.68 -34.89
C SER A 150 5.08 -18.44 -34.98
N SER A 151 3.87 -18.58 -35.53
CA SER A 151 2.81 -17.56 -35.52
C SER A 151 1.82 -17.84 -34.38
N PRO A 152 1.33 -16.81 -33.66
CA PRO A 152 0.68 -17.01 -32.36
C PRO A 152 -0.69 -17.65 -32.54
N HIS A 153 -0.76 -18.94 -32.17
CA HIS A 153 -1.91 -19.67 -31.64
C HIS A 153 -3.25 -19.56 -32.38
N GLY A 154 -3.57 -20.55 -33.21
CA GLY A 154 -4.89 -20.66 -33.82
C GLY A 154 -5.26 -22.07 -34.27
N VAL A 155 -5.98 -22.81 -33.41
CA VAL A 155 -7.16 -23.57 -33.81
C VAL A 155 -8.20 -23.37 -32.70
N ARG A 156 -9.19 -22.50 -32.93
CA ARG A 156 -10.38 -22.42 -32.08
C ARG A 156 -11.28 -23.62 -32.39
N VAL A 157 -10.99 -24.80 -31.85
CA VAL A 157 -12.00 -25.88 -31.77
C VAL A 157 -12.88 -25.64 -30.55
N PHE A 158 -13.47 -24.46 -30.50
CA PHE A 158 -14.58 -24.19 -29.59
C PHE A 158 -15.84 -24.68 -30.32
N PRO A 159 -16.71 -25.52 -29.73
CA PRO A 159 -18.12 -25.17 -29.87
C PRO A 159 -18.22 -23.70 -29.44
N PRO A 160 -18.88 -22.79 -30.20
CA PRO A 160 -19.00 -21.37 -29.82
C PRO A 160 -19.26 -21.34 -28.33
N PRO A 161 -18.51 -20.53 -27.53
CA PRO A 161 -18.64 -20.57 -26.08
C PRO A 161 -20.13 -20.61 -25.81
N LEU A 162 -20.61 -21.70 -25.19
CA LEU A 162 -22.01 -21.76 -24.75
C LEU A 162 -22.18 -20.43 -24.05
N PRO A 163 -23.06 -19.52 -24.52
CA PRO A 163 -23.07 -18.14 -24.05
C PRO A 163 -23.13 -18.20 -22.54
N LEU A 164 -21.99 -17.91 -21.86
CA LEU A 164 -21.62 -18.40 -20.53
C LEU A 164 -22.87 -18.83 -19.77
N PRO A 165 -23.28 -20.11 -19.84
CA PRO A 165 -24.68 -20.55 -19.94
C PRO A 165 -25.51 -19.56 -19.19
N ALA A 166 -26.08 -18.55 -19.89
CA ALA A 166 -26.36 -17.26 -19.27
C ALA A 166 -26.77 -17.57 -17.87
N ARG A 167 -25.86 -17.36 -16.90
CA ARG A 167 -26.38 -16.91 -15.66
C ARG A 167 -26.83 -15.52 -16.12
N ALA A 168 -28.03 -15.45 -16.72
CA ALA A 168 -29.16 -15.17 -15.89
C ALA A 168 -28.90 -15.70 -14.46
N ILE A 169 -27.99 -15.04 -13.75
CA ILE A 169 -28.38 -14.19 -12.67
C ILE A 169 -29.56 -13.40 -13.27
N ALA A 170 -30.74 -14.05 -13.36
CA ALA A 170 -32.00 -13.35 -13.23
C ALA A 170 -31.68 -12.35 -12.14
N PRO A 171 -31.75 -11.02 -12.43
CA PRO A 171 -31.25 -9.98 -11.54
C PRO A 171 -31.53 -10.47 -10.14
N SER A 172 -30.47 -10.77 -9.37
CA SER A 172 -30.56 -11.80 -8.31
C SER A 172 -31.88 -11.55 -7.61
N SER A 173 -32.80 -12.52 -7.51
CA SER A 173 -34.08 -12.22 -6.85
C SER A 173 -33.85 -11.72 -5.41
N GLY A 174 -32.60 -11.82 -4.97
CA GLY A 174 -32.06 -11.56 -3.67
C GLY A 174 -32.67 -12.54 -2.70
N GLU A 175 -32.03 -12.66 -1.56
CA GLU A 175 -32.59 -13.43 -0.47
C GLU A 175 -33.48 -12.49 0.35
N ALA A 176 -34.64 -12.98 0.78
CA ALA A 176 -35.44 -12.25 1.75
C ALA A 176 -34.66 -12.16 3.08
N LEU A 177 -34.92 -11.10 3.85
CA LEU A 177 -34.41 -11.02 5.22
C LEU A 177 -34.94 -12.20 6.05
N SER A 178 -34.14 -12.66 7.00
CA SER A 178 -34.58 -13.67 7.98
C SER A 178 -35.73 -13.15 8.84
N ALA A 179 -36.37 -14.04 9.60
CA ALA A 179 -37.42 -13.69 10.56
C ALA A 179 -36.97 -12.67 11.63
N ARG A 180 -35.66 -12.50 11.85
CA ARG A 180 -35.07 -11.50 12.76
C ARG A 180 -34.66 -10.20 12.05
N HIS A 181 -35.12 -10.01 10.82
CA HIS A 181 -34.77 -8.87 9.95
C HIS A 181 -33.25 -8.72 9.71
N ALA A 182 -32.52 -9.84 9.76
CA ALA A 182 -31.09 -9.91 9.47
C ALA A 182 -30.85 -10.51 8.06
N PRO A 183 -29.86 -10.00 7.30
CA PRO A 183 -29.41 -10.65 6.08
C PRO A 183 -28.91 -12.07 6.38
N ALA A 184 -29.20 -13.03 5.49
CA ALA A 184 -28.76 -14.41 5.67
C ALA A 184 -27.24 -14.57 5.52
N ARG A 185 -26.64 -13.74 4.65
CA ARG A 185 -25.21 -13.75 4.34
C ARG A 185 -24.67 -12.35 4.20
N TRP A 186 -23.38 -12.22 4.49
CA TRP A 186 -22.59 -11.04 4.23
C TRP A 186 -21.35 -11.42 3.44
N LEU A 187 -20.87 -10.50 2.63
CA LEU A 187 -19.56 -10.62 2.02
C LEU A 187 -18.54 -9.96 2.95
N THR A 188 -17.50 -10.68 3.33
CA THR A 188 -16.47 -10.18 4.25
C THR A 188 -15.10 -10.22 3.59
N LEU A 189 -14.26 -9.23 3.88
CA LEU A 189 -12.84 -9.26 3.54
C LEU A 189 -12.04 -9.41 4.83
N GLY A 190 -10.96 -10.19 4.76
CA GLY A 190 -10.01 -10.37 5.87
C GLY A 190 -9.38 -9.08 6.36
N THR A 191 -8.44 -9.23 7.29
CA THR A 191 -7.95 -8.11 8.08
C THR A 191 -6.73 -7.40 7.52
N TRP A 192 -6.72 -6.08 7.65
CA TRP A 192 -5.59 -5.20 7.44
C TRP A 192 -4.97 -4.82 8.79
N ALA A 193 -3.65 -4.67 8.86
CA ALA A 193 -3.06 -3.88 9.93
C ALA A 193 -3.41 -2.41 9.71
N ALA A 194 -3.65 -1.75 10.82
CA ALA A 194 -3.99 -0.34 10.91
C ALA A 194 -5.36 0.03 10.28
N PRO A 195 -5.92 1.20 10.66
CA PRO A 195 -7.30 1.51 10.32
C PRO A 195 -7.50 1.98 8.88
N ALA A 196 -6.46 2.20 8.08
CA ALA A 196 -6.63 2.68 6.70
C ALA A 196 -7.38 1.69 5.79
N GLY A 197 -7.08 0.39 5.87
CA GLY A 197 -7.73 -0.63 5.04
C GLY A 197 -7.64 -0.32 3.53
N LEU A 198 -8.77 -0.26 2.81
CA LEU A 198 -8.79 0.01 1.37
C LEU A 198 -8.24 1.40 1.02
N SER A 199 -8.37 2.41 1.89
CA SER A 199 -7.73 3.72 1.72
C SER A 199 -6.20 3.67 1.63
N LEU A 200 -5.55 2.52 1.88
CA LEU A 200 -4.12 2.34 1.60
C LEU A 200 -3.79 2.40 0.11
N TRP A 201 -4.72 1.99 -0.76
CA TRP A 201 -4.50 2.07 -2.20
C TRP A 201 -4.43 3.52 -2.67
N GLY A 202 -5.37 4.35 -2.23
CA GLY A 202 -5.47 5.72 -2.68
C GLY A 202 -6.65 6.40 -2.03
N VAL A 203 -6.94 7.59 -2.50
CA VAL A 203 -8.01 8.44 -1.98
C VAL A 203 -9.38 7.90 -2.38
N ASP A 204 -10.29 7.82 -1.40
CA ASP A 204 -11.73 7.53 -1.57
C ASP A 204 -12.10 6.13 -2.08
N TYR A 205 -11.22 5.11 -1.96
CA TYR A 205 -11.50 3.78 -2.48
C TYR A 205 -12.78 3.13 -1.89
N GLU A 206 -13.02 3.28 -0.58
CA GLU A 206 -14.22 2.75 0.09
C GLU A 206 -15.53 3.31 -0.51
N ARG A 207 -15.50 4.51 -1.10
CA ARG A 207 -16.67 5.10 -1.74
C ARG A 207 -17.02 4.40 -3.05
N GLU A 208 -16.10 3.67 -3.66
CA GLU A 208 -16.28 3.13 -5.01
C GLU A 208 -16.13 1.62 -5.12
N VAL A 209 -15.44 0.96 -4.18
CA VAL A 209 -15.26 -0.50 -4.19
C VAL A 209 -16.59 -1.25 -4.29
N ARG A 210 -16.72 -2.11 -5.30
CA ARG A 210 -17.86 -3.00 -5.45
C ARG A 210 -17.30 -4.41 -5.36
N PRO A 211 -17.33 -5.05 -4.19
CA PRO A 211 -16.79 -6.40 -4.09
C PRO A 211 -17.79 -7.44 -4.58
N HIS A 212 -17.27 -8.61 -4.94
CA HIS A 212 -18.02 -9.80 -5.31
C HIS A 212 -17.38 -11.06 -4.68
N PRO A 213 -18.17 -12.11 -4.36
CA PRO A 213 -17.66 -13.39 -3.88
C PRO A 213 -16.46 -13.91 -4.69
N GLY A 214 -15.39 -14.26 -3.98
CA GLY A 214 -14.17 -14.85 -4.52
C GLY A 214 -13.16 -13.88 -5.12
N GLU A 215 -13.50 -12.59 -5.28
CA GLU A 215 -12.58 -11.60 -5.84
C GLU A 215 -11.31 -11.47 -4.99
N PRO A 216 -10.11 -11.51 -5.61
CA PRO A 216 -8.86 -11.34 -4.89
C PRO A 216 -8.70 -9.89 -4.46
N GLN A 217 -8.07 -9.71 -3.30
CA GLN A 217 -7.72 -8.40 -2.77
C GLN A 217 -6.39 -8.53 -2.03
N VAL A 218 -5.43 -7.66 -2.31
CA VAL A 218 -4.24 -7.56 -1.47
C VAL A 218 -4.65 -6.90 -0.17
N VAL A 219 -4.23 -7.48 0.95
CA VAL A 219 -4.31 -6.90 2.28
C VAL A 219 -2.89 -6.81 2.86
N THR A 220 -2.66 -5.90 3.82
CA THR A 220 -1.33 -5.67 4.40
C THR A 220 -1.29 -5.83 5.91
N TYR A 221 -0.10 -6.17 6.42
CA TYR A 221 0.28 -6.11 7.81
C TYR A 221 1.63 -5.39 7.88
N TRP A 222 1.58 -4.08 8.13
CA TRP A 222 2.74 -3.20 8.07
C TRP A 222 3.48 -3.32 6.73
N ASP A 223 4.74 -3.76 6.76
CA ASP A 223 5.63 -3.91 5.61
C ASP A 223 5.45 -5.25 4.87
N SER A 224 4.43 -6.05 5.23
CA SER A 224 4.09 -7.30 4.56
C SER A 224 2.71 -7.24 3.91
N SER A 225 2.53 -7.92 2.78
CA SER A 225 1.25 -8.06 2.09
C SER A 225 0.93 -9.52 1.81
N TRP A 226 -0.36 -9.85 1.69
CA TRP A 226 -0.81 -11.15 1.20
C TRP A 226 -2.13 -11.01 0.43
N HIS A 227 -2.46 -12.03 -0.34
CA HIS A 227 -3.74 -12.11 -1.04
C HIS A 227 -4.81 -12.65 -0.09
N ALA A 228 -5.88 -11.89 0.07
CA ALA A 228 -7.15 -12.33 0.62
C ALA A 228 -8.19 -12.43 -0.49
N ARG A 229 -9.35 -13.00 -0.17
CA ARG A 229 -10.51 -13.00 -1.04
C ARG A 229 -11.72 -12.47 -0.28
N TRP A 230 -12.66 -11.90 -1.02
CA TRP A 230 -13.98 -11.61 -0.48
C TRP A 230 -14.76 -12.90 -0.30
N GLU A 231 -15.14 -13.21 0.93
CA GLU A 231 -15.75 -14.48 1.32
C GLU A 231 -17.20 -14.28 1.75
N GLU A 232 -18.08 -15.18 1.30
CA GLU A 232 -19.44 -15.21 1.81
C GLU A 232 -19.48 -15.89 3.18
N ARG A 233 -20.05 -15.20 4.17
CA ARG A 233 -20.22 -15.70 5.52
C ARG A 233 -21.70 -15.67 5.89
N ALA A 234 -22.23 -16.83 6.28
CA ALA A 234 -23.58 -16.95 6.83
C ALA A 234 -23.59 -16.58 8.32
N ALA A 235 -24.71 -16.03 8.79
CA ALA A 235 -24.91 -15.78 10.22
C ALA A 235 -25.02 -17.09 11.01
N SER A 236 -24.41 -17.16 12.19
CA SER A 236 -24.64 -18.22 13.17
C SER A 236 -26.03 -18.13 13.79
N ALA A 237 -26.43 -19.14 14.58
CA ALA A 237 -27.77 -19.20 15.17
C ALA A 237 -28.12 -18.02 16.10
N ASP A 238 -27.12 -17.39 16.70
CA ASP A 238 -27.23 -16.16 17.52
C ASP A 238 -27.21 -14.87 16.68
N GLY A 239 -27.04 -14.97 15.36
CA GLY A 239 -26.94 -13.84 14.43
C GLY A 239 -25.52 -13.28 14.25
N GLY A 240 -24.52 -13.91 14.86
CA GLY A 240 -23.11 -13.56 14.74
C GLY A 240 -22.51 -13.87 13.37
N ILE A 241 -21.61 -13.02 12.90
CA ILE A 241 -20.81 -13.25 11.70
C ILE A 241 -19.35 -13.09 12.09
N VAL A 242 -18.63 -14.21 12.06
CA VAL A 242 -17.18 -14.23 12.28
C VAL A 242 -16.51 -13.85 10.97
N ILE A 243 -15.75 -12.75 11.00
CA ILE A 243 -14.90 -12.35 9.88
C ILE A 243 -13.65 -13.24 9.89
N GLU A 244 -12.94 -13.25 11.03
CA GLU A 244 -11.68 -13.98 11.16
C GLU A 244 -11.40 -14.31 12.64
N LYS A 245 -10.71 -15.42 12.88
CA LYS A 245 -9.97 -15.66 14.13
C LYS A 245 -8.53 -15.22 13.91
N LEU A 246 -8.08 -14.21 14.64
CA LEU A 246 -6.90 -13.45 14.25
C LEU A 246 -5.62 -14.24 14.39
N ALA A 247 -4.85 -14.31 13.31
CA ALA A 247 -3.55 -14.98 13.32
C ALA A 247 -2.42 -14.11 13.90
N ARG A 248 -2.65 -12.81 14.06
CA ARG A 248 -1.67 -11.79 14.47
C ARG A 248 -2.25 -10.89 15.55
N ASP A 249 -1.37 -10.16 16.22
CA ASP A 249 -1.74 -9.18 17.22
C ASP A 249 -2.05 -7.84 16.55
N PHE A 250 -3.24 -7.29 16.82
CA PHE A 250 -3.68 -6.01 16.27
C PHE A 250 -3.86 -4.91 17.34
N THR A 251 -3.33 -5.10 18.55
CA THR A 251 -3.48 -4.15 19.66
C THR A 251 -2.78 -2.83 19.36
N TRP A 252 -1.48 -2.88 19.00
CA TRP A 252 -0.70 -1.70 18.61
C TRP A 252 -1.07 -1.20 17.21
N PRO A 253 -0.95 -2.01 16.14
CA PRO A 253 -1.23 -1.52 14.79
C PRO A 253 -2.63 -0.96 14.65
N LYS A 254 -3.58 -1.45 15.47
CA LYS A 254 -5.00 -1.49 15.14
C LYS A 254 -5.20 -2.32 13.86
N GLY A 255 -6.42 -2.45 13.40
CA GLY A 255 -6.67 -3.05 12.10
C GLY A 255 -8.03 -2.71 11.55
N SER A 256 -8.29 -3.12 10.32
CA SER A 256 -9.61 -3.00 9.72
C SER A 256 -10.01 -4.25 8.95
N ALA A 257 -11.30 -4.54 8.94
CA ALA A 257 -11.91 -5.51 8.02
C ALA A 257 -13.16 -4.90 7.42
N TYR A 258 -13.74 -5.60 6.45
CA TYR A 258 -14.91 -5.12 5.73
C TYR A 258 -16.03 -6.13 5.76
N ALA A 259 -17.25 -5.60 5.87
CA ALA A 259 -18.49 -6.31 5.61
C ALA A 259 -19.27 -5.56 4.52
N HIS A 260 -19.84 -6.30 3.58
CA HIS A 260 -20.49 -5.73 2.41
C HIS A 260 -21.81 -6.45 2.11
N LEU A 261 -22.79 -5.68 1.62
CA LEU A 261 -24.11 -6.16 1.23
C LEU A 261 -24.73 -5.29 0.12
N TYR A 262 -25.36 -5.93 -0.88
CA TYR A 262 -26.30 -5.26 -1.78
C TYR A 262 -27.73 -5.39 -1.23
N ILE A 263 -28.48 -4.29 -1.22
CA ILE A 263 -29.86 -4.21 -0.68
C ILE A 263 -30.79 -3.71 -1.77
N ALA A 264 -31.72 -4.55 -2.21
CA ALA A 264 -32.79 -4.16 -3.13
C ALA A 264 -33.98 -3.62 -2.36
N SER A 265 -34.43 -2.43 -2.73
CA SER A 265 -35.69 -1.85 -2.26
C SER A 265 -36.62 -1.61 -3.45
N PRO A 266 -37.88 -2.09 -3.45
CA PRO A 266 -38.80 -1.86 -4.57
C PRO A 266 -39.24 -0.40 -4.71
N ALA A 267 -39.11 0.40 -3.65
CA ALA A 267 -39.40 1.83 -3.62
C ALA A 267 -38.38 2.53 -2.69
N PRO A 268 -38.21 3.86 -2.78
CA PRO A 268 -37.37 4.58 -1.83
C PRO A 268 -37.84 4.34 -0.38
N ALA A 269 -36.90 4.12 0.54
CA ALA A 269 -37.21 3.80 1.93
C ALA A 269 -36.14 4.31 2.89
N GLU A 270 -36.52 4.65 4.12
CA GLU A 270 -35.58 4.90 5.22
C GLU A 270 -35.66 3.74 6.21
N ILE A 271 -34.52 3.08 6.44
CA ILE A 271 -34.36 2.01 7.42
C ILE A 271 -33.17 2.32 8.33
N THR A 272 -33.04 1.60 9.43
CA THR A 272 -31.88 1.70 10.34
C THR A 272 -31.12 0.39 10.34
N LEU A 273 -29.80 0.46 10.13
CA LEU A 273 -28.87 -0.62 10.41
C LEU A 273 -28.49 -0.56 11.88
N ASN A 274 -28.84 -1.59 12.64
CA ASN A 274 -28.37 -1.79 14.00
C ASN A 274 -27.19 -2.74 13.93
N PHE A 275 -26.02 -2.28 14.36
CA PHE A 275 -24.76 -2.96 14.16
C PHE A 275 -24.04 -3.13 15.50
N THR A 276 -23.53 -4.31 15.77
CA THR A 276 -22.66 -4.58 16.91
C THR A 276 -21.42 -5.27 16.41
N GLN A 277 -20.26 -4.92 16.93
CA GLN A 277 -19.01 -5.59 16.61
C GLN A 277 -18.13 -5.73 17.85
N THR A 278 -17.08 -6.54 17.75
CA THR A 278 -16.11 -6.70 18.83
C THR A 278 -15.03 -5.60 18.84
N GLY A 279 -14.88 -4.81 17.76
CA GLY A 279 -13.93 -3.69 17.66
C GLY A 279 -14.47 -2.32 18.14
N PRO A 280 -13.59 -1.29 18.28
CA PRO A 280 -13.96 0.01 18.85
C PRO A 280 -14.65 0.99 17.89
N GLU A 281 -14.39 0.95 16.58
CA GLU A 281 -14.85 1.99 15.64
C GLU A 281 -15.46 1.35 14.39
N VAL A 282 -16.52 1.97 13.87
CA VAL A 282 -17.20 1.55 12.64
C VAL A 282 -17.34 2.74 11.70
N HIS A 283 -17.12 2.48 10.42
CA HIS A 283 -17.43 3.42 9.35
C HIS A 283 -18.25 2.69 8.29
N GLY A 284 -18.97 3.44 7.46
CA GLY A 284 -19.76 2.81 6.41
C GLY A 284 -20.18 3.77 5.34
N TRP A 285 -20.53 3.21 4.18
CA TRP A 285 -20.95 3.95 3.01
C TRP A 285 -22.17 3.28 2.39
N LEU A 286 -23.17 4.08 2.04
CA LEU A 286 -24.32 3.66 1.24
C LEU A 286 -24.25 4.37 -0.11
N ASN A 287 -24.16 3.61 -1.20
CA ASN A 287 -23.99 4.14 -2.55
C ASN A 287 -22.83 5.16 -2.65
N GLY A 288 -21.73 4.89 -1.93
CA GLY A 288 -20.55 5.74 -1.86
C GLY A 288 -20.64 6.96 -0.93
N ARG A 289 -21.81 7.22 -0.33
CA ARG A 289 -21.99 8.31 0.64
C ARG A 289 -21.68 7.82 2.06
N PRO A 290 -20.85 8.54 2.85
CA PRO A 290 -20.56 8.13 4.21
C PRO A 290 -21.82 8.14 5.07
N LEU A 291 -21.91 7.17 5.98
CA LEU A 291 -22.99 7.03 6.93
C LEU A 291 -22.70 7.81 8.21
N ASP A 292 -23.74 8.43 8.77
CA ASP A 292 -23.72 9.00 10.10
C ASP A 292 -24.02 7.89 11.12
N TRP A 293 -23.00 7.52 11.89
CA TRP A 293 -23.08 6.47 12.90
C TRP A 293 -23.34 7.08 14.27
N ARG A 294 -24.40 6.61 14.91
CA ARG A 294 -24.70 6.93 16.29
C ARG A 294 -24.29 5.77 17.16
N ARG A 295 -23.62 6.07 18.25
CA ARG A 295 -23.17 5.06 19.20
C ARG A 295 -24.25 4.83 20.25
N ASP A 296 -24.51 3.57 20.59
CA ASP A 296 -25.45 3.21 21.65
C ASP A 296 -24.85 3.60 23.02
N PRO A 297 -25.44 4.58 23.74
CA PRO A 297 -24.91 5.05 25.01
C PRO A 297 -25.08 4.02 26.14
N ALA A 298 -25.97 3.04 25.98
CA ALA A 298 -26.21 2.01 26.99
C ALA A 298 -25.03 1.02 27.11
N ARG A 299 -24.17 0.94 26.09
CA ARG A 299 -23.02 0.04 26.08
C ARG A 299 -21.78 0.74 26.64
N ARG A 300 -21.44 0.39 27.88
CA ARG A 300 -20.27 0.91 28.56
C ARG A 300 -19.00 0.27 27.98
N GLU A 301 -18.13 1.11 27.41
CA GLU A 301 -16.79 0.69 27.02
C GLU A 301 -15.86 0.74 28.22
N ILE A 302 -15.09 -0.32 28.40
CA ILE A 302 -13.99 -0.35 29.36
C ILE A 302 -12.72 -0.11 28.56
N THR A 303 -12.09 1.04 28.78
CA THR A 303 -10.74 1.27 28.25
C THR A 303 -9.74 0.64 29.21
N VAL A 304 -8.94 -0.28 28.70
CA VAL A 304 -7.84 -0.93 29.41
C VAL A 304 -6.53 -0.41 28.82
N GLU A 305 -5.61 -0.02 29.69
CA GLU A 305 -4.22 0.26 29.31
C GLU A 305 -3.40 -1.02 29.47
N GLU A 306 -2.70 -1.41 28.40
CA GLU A 306 -1.83 -2.58 28.40
C GLU A 306 -0.51 -2.28 27.70
N ARG A 307 0.48 -3.18 27.87
CA ARG A 307 1.74 -3.10 27.14
C ARG A 307 1.63 -3.95 25.88
N GLY A 308 2.10 -3.40 24.76
CA GLY A 308 2.36 -4.18 23.55
C GLY A 308 3.63 -3.72 22.86
N VAL A 309 3.77 -4.09 21.59
CA VAL A 309 5.02 -3.94 20.85
C VAL A 309 4.76 -3.18 19.55
N SER A 310 5.56 -2.15 19.28
CA SER A 310 5.50 -1.41 18.02
C SER A 310 6.01 -2.23 16.83
N ASP A 311 5.81 -1.74 15.61
CA ASP A 311 6.41 -2.30 14.40
C ASP A 311 7.94 -2.35 14.46
N GLN A 312 8.55 -1.40 15.18
CA GLN A 312 9.98 -1.34 15.46
C GLN A 312 10.42 -2.12 16.72
N GLY A 313 9.51 -2.88 17.33
CA GLY A 313 9.83 -3.71 18.49
C GLY A 313 9.85 -2.98 19.84
N ASN A 314 9.30 -1.76 19.93
CA ASN A 314 9.30 -0.97 21.17
C ASN A 314 8.15 -1.34 22.09
N VAL A 315 8.40 -1.36 23.39
CA VAL A 315 7.33 -1.50 24.38
C VAL A 315 6.55 -0.19 24.43
N VAL A 316 5.27 -0.28 24.11
CA VAL A 316 4.36 0.86 24.01
C VAL A 316 3.15 0.63 24.90
N THR A 317 2.61 1.72 25.46
CA THR A 317 1.33 1.68 26.17
C THR A 317 0.20 1.77 25.15
N ILE A 318 -0.68 0.77 25.17
CA ILE A 318 -1.79 0.62 24.25
C ILE A 318 -3.08 0.80 25.02
N ARG A 319 -3.97 1.64 24.48
CA ARG A 319 -5.35 1.75 24.97
C ARG A 319 -6.24 0.83 24.15
N ARG A 320 -6.80 -0.19 24.78
CA ARG A 320 -7.75 -1.12 24.15
C ARG A 320 -9.14 -0.94 24.76
N THR A 321 -10.15 -1.05 23.93
CA THR A 321 -11.55 -1.05 24.35
C THR A 321 -12.04 -2.48 24.49
N GLU A 322 -12.54 -2.85 25.66
CA GLU A 322 -13.19 -4.14 25.91
C GLU A 322 -14.73 -4.03 25.85
N GLY A 323 -15.39 -5.12 25.44
CA GLY A 323 -16.87 -5.26 25.48
C GLY A 323 -17.62 -5.11 24.15
N GLY A 324 -16.90 -4.83 23.06
CA GLY A 324 -17.47 -4.56 21.74
C GLY A 324 -18.26 -3.25 21.68
N SER A 325 -18.48 -2.73 20.48
CA SER A 325 -19.20 -1.48 20.24
C SER A 325 -20.55 -1.74 19.57
N ALA A 326 -21.56 -0.96 19.94
CA ALA A 326 -22.89 -0.97 19.32
C ALA A 326 -23.17 0.39 18.70
N HIS A 327 -23.67 0.37 17.47
CA HIS A 327 -23.94 1.55 16.69
C HIS A 327 -25.21 1.37 15.85
N ASP A 328 -25.87 2.47 15.54
CA ASP A 328 -26.94 2.54 14.56
C ASP A 328 -26.64 3.58 13.47
N ALA A 329 -27.02 3.25 12.24
CA ALA A 329 -26.91 4.16 11.10
C ALA A 329 -28.21 4.16 10.31
N ARG A 330 -28.70 5.36 9.99
CA ARG A 330 -29.86 5.51 9.10
C ARG A 330 -29.42 5.29 7.65
N LEU A 331 -30.14 4.43 6.95
CA LEU A 331 -29.93 4.11 5.54
C LEU A 331 -31.11 4.67 4.73
N ARG A 332 -30.81 5.61 3.84
CA ARG A 332 -31.76 6.12 2.86
C ARG A 332 -31.58 5.35 1.55
N LEU A 333 -32.43 4.35 1.34
CA LEU A 333 -32.40 3.48 0.18
C LEU A 333 -33.12 4.15 -0.99
N ASP A 334 -32.48 4.13 -2.15
CA ASP A 334 -33.13 4.41 -3.42
C ASP A 334 -33.92 3.17 -3.88
N ALA A 335 -34.87 3.38 -4.81
CA ALA A 335 -35.49 2.25 -5.51
C ALA A 335 -34.44 1.48 -6.33
N GLY A 336 -34.52 0.16 -6.29
CA GLY A 336 -33.52 -0.73 -6.89
C GLY A 336 -32.43 -1.16 -5.91
N TRP A 337 -31.25 -1.46 -6.43
CA TRP A 337 -30.12 -1.99 -5.67
C TRP A 337 -29.26 -0.88 -5.08
N ASN A 338 -29.01 -1.00 -3.78
CA ASN A 338 -28.15 -0.12 -3.00
C ASN A 338 -26.93 -0.90 -2.52
N ARG A 339 -25.76 -0.27 -2.53
CA ARG A 339 -24.49 -0.86 -2.08
C ARG A 339 -24.14 -0.36 -0.68
N LEU A 340 -24.14 -1.27 0.30
CA LEU A 340 -23.70 -1.00 1.66
C LEU A 340 -22.31 -1.61 1.88
N LEU A 341 -21.33 -0.75 2.20
CA LEU A 341 -20.01 -1.16 2.67
C LEU A 341 -19.85 -0.71 4.13
N VAL A 342 -19.39 -1.60 5.00
CA VAL A 342 -19.06 -1.31 6.39
C VAL A 342 -17.60 -1.67 6.63
N LYS A 343 -16.86 -0.74 7.21
CA LYS A 343 -15.48 -0.90 7.65
C LYS A 343 -15.47 -0.99 9.17
N LEU A 344 -14.92 -2.08 9.68
CA LEU A 344 -14.85 -2.38 11.09
C LEU A 344 -13.40 -2.21 11.54
N VAL A 345 -13.14 -1.28 12.45
CA VAL A 345 -11.81 -1.09 13.04
C VAL A 345 -11.67 -2.01 14.26
N MET A 346 -10.51 -2.62 14.43
CA MET A 346 -10.21 -3.56 15.51
C MET A 346 -8.96 -3.21 16.30
N ARG A 347 -8.86 -3.74 17.52
CA ARG A 347 -7.69 -3.70 18.42
C ARG A 347 -7.51 -5.02 19.18
N HIS A 348 -7.77 -6.12 18.49
CA HIS A 348 -7.81 -7.44 19.11
C HIS A 348 -6.41 -8.07 19.19
N ARG A 349 -6.23 -9.00 20.14
CA ARG A 349 -5.05 -9.84 20.26
C ARG A 349 -5.09 -11.02 19.29
N LYS A 350 -3.93 -11.66 19.14
CA LYS A 350 -3.83 -12.96 18.47
C LYS A 350 -4.81 -13.97 19.09
N GLU A 351 -5.42 -14.79 18.25
CA GLU A 351 -6.44 -15.81 18.56
C GLU A 351 -7.81 -15.27 19.00
N GLU A 352 -7.96 -13.96 19.21
CA GLU A 352 -9.28 -13.37 19.46
C GLU A 352 -10.14 -13.45 18.19
N THR A 353 -11.45 -13.54 18.39
CA THR A 353 -12.43 -13.61 17.30
C THR A 353 -12.87 -12.20 16.94
N PHE A 354 -12.70 -11.82 15.67
CA PHE A 354 -13.26 -10.58 15.14
C PHE A 354 -14.60 -10.87 14.46
N ALA A 355 -15.67 -10.33 15.03
CA ALA A 355 -17.03 -10.63 14.61
C ALA A 355 -17.97 -9.43 14.73
N PHE A 356 -19.11 -9.53 14.05
CA PHE A 356 -20.19 -8.55 14.14
C PHE A 356 -21.58 -9.21 14.10
N THR A 357 -22.60 -8.45 14.48
CA THR A 357 -24.01 -8.76 14.27
C THR A 357 -24.67 -7.54 13.60
N ALA A 358 -25.61 -7.81 12.69
CA ALA A 358 -26.30 -6.76 11.95
C ALA A 358 -27.77 -7.11 11.76
N ARG A 359 -28.66 -6.15 12.03
CA ARG A 359 -30.11 -6.28 11.77
C ARG A 359 -30.70 -4.96 11.30
N PHE A 360 -31.71 -5.05 10.43
CA PHE A 360 -32.46 -3.88 10.00
C PHE A 360 -33.67 -3.64 10.90
N SER A 361 -33.98 -2.37 11.14
CA SER A 361 -35.25 -1.91 11.69
C SER A 361 -35.84 -0.81 10.81
N ALA A 362 -37.15 -0.63 10.87
CA ALA A 362 -37.85 0.43 10.17
C ALA A 362 -39.06 0.87 11.00
N ALA A 363 -39.54 2.10 10.80
CA ALA A 363 -40.77 2.57 11.43
C ALA A 363 -41.99 1.75 10.95
N ASP A 364 -41.99 1.37 9.68
CA ASP A 364 -42.95 0.44 9.08
C ASP A 364 -42.29 -0.91 8.83
N ALA A 365 -42.68 -1.94 9.59
CA ALA A 365 -42.16 -3.30 9.45
C ALA A 365 -42.45 -3.94 8.07
N ALA A 366 -43.49 -3.47 7.34
CA ALA A 366 -43.80 -3.95 5.99
C ALA A 366 -42.78 -3.49 4.95
N VAL A 367 -41.93 -2.51 5.25
CA VAL A 367 -40.77 -2.18 4.43
C VAL A 367 -39.77 -3.34 4.45
N LEU A 368 -39.47 -3.90 5.63
CA LEU A 368 -38.44 -4.92 5.79
C LEU A 368 -38.78 -6.24 5.08
N THR A 369 -40.05 -6.63 5.03
CA THR A 369 -40.50 -7.87 4.35
C THR A 369 -40.32 -7.81 2.83
N ARG A 370 -40.25 -6.60 2.28
CA ARG A 370 -40.08 -6.33 0.84
C ARG A 370 -38.62 -6.18 0.41
N LEU A 371 -37.70 -5.98 1.36
CA LEU A 371 -36.28 -5.89 1.05
C LEU A 371 -35.74 -7.25 0.59
N ARG A 372 -34.75 -7.19 -0.31
CA ARG A 372 -33.95 -8.35 -0.70
C ARG A 372 -32.48 -8.03 -0.59
N THR A 373 -31.66 -9.03 -0.29
CA THR A 373 -30.22 -8.85 -0.11
C THR A 373 -29.42 -9.76 -1.02
N SER A 374 -28.24 -9.33 -1.43
CA SER A 374 -27.28 -10.16 -2.18
C SER A 374 -25.85 -9.84 -1.78
N THR A 375 -24.99 -10.84 -1.81
CA THR A 375 -23.52 -10.71 -1.68
C THR A 375 -22.85 -10.47 -3.03
N ALA A 376 -23.52 -10.79 -4.13
CA ALA A 376 -23.06 -10.62 -5.51
C ALA A 376 -23.62 -9.35 -6.14
N ASP A 377 -22.80 -8.65 -6.93
CA ASP A 377 -23.23 -7.48 -7.70
C ASP A 377 -24.30 -7.92 -8.71
N PRO A 378 -25.52 -7.35 -8.67
CA PRO A 378 -26.64 -7.81 -9.49
C PRO A 378 -26.55 -7.39 -10.97
N SER A 379 -25.55 -6.59 -11.36
CA SER A 379 -25.33 -6.19 -12.75
C SER A 379 -24.85 -7.37 -13.61
N ARG A 380 -25.50 -7.58 -14.76
CA ARG A 380 -24.99 -8.51 -15.78
C ARG A 380 -23.91 -7.82 -16.61
N THR A 381 -22.88 -8.57 -17.00
CA THR A 381 -21.77 -8.02 -17.79
C THR A 381 -21.29 -9.00 -18.85
N ASP A 382 -20.96 -8.51 -20.04
CA ASP A 382 -20.35 -9.32 -21.10
C ASP A 382 -18.85 -9.60 -20.86
N ILE A 383 -18.18 -8.69 -20.14
CA ILE A 383 -16.83 -8.90 -19.63
C ILE A 383 -16.94 -9.57 -18.27
N SER A 384 -16.17 -10.64 -18.05
CA SER A 384 -16.15 -11.34 -16.77
C SER A 384 -15.51 -10.46 -15.69
N ARG A 385 -16.30 -10.16 -14.66
CA ARG A 385 -15.80 -9.46 -13.46
C ARG A 385 -14.69 -10.22 -12.76
N GLN A 386 -14.78 -11.55 -12.70
CA GLN A 386 -13.73 -12.39 -12.11
C GLN A 386 -12.40 -12.24 -12.85
N VAL A 387 -12.44 -12.01 -14.17
CA VAL A 387 -11.23 -11.71 -14.96
C VAL A 387 -10.76 -10.29 -14.70
N ALA A 388 -11.66 -9.31 -14.70
CA ALA A 388 -11.33 -7.90 -14.43
C ALA A 388 -10.67 -7.68 -13.06
N ALA A 389 -11.19 -8.32 -12.01
CA ALA A 389 -10.71 -8.20 -10.63
C ALA A 389 -9.32 -8.80 -10.39
N ARG A 390 -8.77 -9.53 -11.36
CA ARG A 390 -7.39 -10.05 -11.28
C ARG A 390 -6.35 -8.97 -11.48
N PHE A 391 -6.67 -7.92 -12.23
CA PHE A 391 -5.68 -6.96 -12.66
C PHE A 391 -5.65 -5.74 -11.74
N ILE A 392 -4.45 -5.28 -11.41
CA ILE A 392 -4.25 -3.97 -10.77
C ILE A 392 -3.70 -3.02 -11.83
N PRO A 393 -4.36 -1.87 -12.09
CA PRO A 393 -3.91 -0.95 -13.10
C PRO A 393 -2.57 -0.32 -12.70
N ARG A 394 -1.71 -0.09 -13.68
CA ARG A 394 -0.56 0.79 -13.54
C ARG A 394 -0.86 2.11 -14.22
N VAL A 395 -0.77 3.22 -13.49
CA VAL A 395 -1.12 4.56 -13.99
C VAL A 395 0.11 5.43 -14.05
N PHE A 396 0.53 5.88 -15.23
CA PHE A 396 1.67 6.78 -15.39
C PHE A 396 1.25 8.04 -16.13
N THR A 397 1.74 9.18 -15.66
CA THR A 397 1.67 10.39 -16.47
C THR A 397 2.80 10.39 -17.50
N ASN A 398 2.68 11.21 -18.53
CA ASN A 398 3.79 11.56 -19.43
C ASN A 398 4.90 12.40 -18.77
N ALA A 399 4.75 12.77 -17.48
CA ALA A 399 5.76 13.48 -16.71
C ALA A 399 6.59 12.51 -15.84
N PRO A 400 7.90 12.77 -15.65
CA PRO A 400 8.74 11.94 -14.76
C PRO A 400 8.16 11.76 -13.35
N PHE A 401 8.04 10.52 -12.85
CA PHE A 401 7.53 10.25 -11.50
C PHE A 401 6.13 10.82 -11.24
N ASN A 402 5.28 11.01 -12.25
CA ASN A 402 3.93 11.56 -12.06
C ASN A 402 3.86 12.93 -11.34
N LEU A 403 4.95 13.71 -11.36
CA LEU A 403 5.06 15.02 -10.70
C LEU A 403 4.85 16.18 -11.69
N VAL A 404 3.66 16.37 -12.23
CA VAL A 404 3.41 17.29 -13.36
C VAL A 404 3.59 18.78 -12.96
N TYR A 405 3.96 19.64 -13.92
CA TYR A 405 3.92 21.11 -13.73
C TYR A 405 2.61 21.69 -14.28
N PRO A 406 2.01 22.71 -13.62
CA PRO A 406 0.80 23.38 -14.10
C PRO A 406 0.91 23.82 -15.56
N GLY A 407 -0.15 23.60 -16.33
CA GLY A 407 -0.23 23.97 -17.75
C GLY A 407 0.57 23.09 -18.71
N SER A 408 1.40 22.16 -18.22
CA SER A 408 2.12 21.21 -19.10
C SER A 408 1.14 20.23 -19.74
N PRO A 409 1.38 19.73 -20.97
CA PRO A 409 0.59 18.66 -21.55
C PRO A 409 0.55 17.45 -20.61
N LEU A 410 -0.65 16.94 -20.34
CA LEU A 410 -0.90 15.84 -19.42
C LEU A 410 -1.61 14.71 -20.15
N ALA A 411 -0.95 13.56 -20.19
CA ALA A 411 -1.56 12.30 -20.59
C ALA A 411 -1.39 11.27 -19.49
N LEU A 412 -2.37 10.37 -19.33
CA LEU A 412 -2.31 9.23 -18.44
C LEU A 412 -2.30 7.92 -19.24
N ASP A 413 -1.19 7.19 -19.13
CA ASP A 413 -1.07 5.82 -19.61
C ASP A 413 -1.54 4.86 -18.52
N VAL A 414 -2.50 4.02 -18.86
CA VAL A 414 -3.09 3.01 -17.97
C VAL A 414 -2.81 1.63 -18.55
N ASP A 415 -2.10 0.80 -17.81
CA ASP A 415 -1.83 -0.60 -18.16
C ASP A 415 -2.58 -1.55 -17.21
N ILE A 416 -3.61 -2.21 -17.76
CA ILE A 416 -4.44 -3.23 -17.09
C ILE A 416 -4.10 -4.61 -17.69
N GLY A 417 -2.81 -4.93 -17.75
CA GLY A 417 -2.30 -6.24 -18.14
C GLY A 417 -0.95 -6.58 -17.51
N ALA A 418 -0.19 -5.57 -17.09
CA ALA A 418 1.12 -5.75 -16.48
C ALA A 418 1.12 -6.36 -15.07
N ALA A 419 0.00 -6.32 -14.35
CA ALA A 419 -0.06 -6.78 -12.95
C ALA A 419 -1.32 -7.64 -12.70
N ASP A 420 -1.16 -8.97 -12.80
CA ASP A 420 -2.17 -9.99 -12.46
C ASP A 420 -1.95 -10.54 -11.04
N LEU A 421 -2.94 -10.36 -10.15
CA LEU A 421 -2.98 -10.88 -8.77
C LEU A 421 -2.97 -12.41 -8.70
N LEU A 422 -3.41 -13.07 -9.77
CA LEU A 422 -3.33 -14.51 -9.95
C LEU A 422 -2.14 -14.90 -10.85
N GLY A 423 -1.25 -13.95 -11.15
CA GLY A 423 -0.02 -14.16 -11.91
C GLY A 423 0.83 -15.25 -11.26
N GLY A 424 1.26 -16.23 -12.06
CA GLY A 424 2.00 -17.40 -11.58
C GLY A 424 1.12 -18.56 -11.11
N THR A 425 -0.20 -18.42 -10.98
CA THR A 425 -1.13 -19.54 -10.74
C THR A 425 -1.62 -20.19 -12.05
N VAL A 426 -2.35 -21.29 -11.95
CA VAL A 426 -3.00 -21.97 -13.09
C VAL A 426 -4.44 -21.48 -13.24
N ALA A 427 -4.60 -20.17 -13.47
CA ALA A 427 -5.89 -19.53 -13.64
C ALA A 427 -6.07 -19.06 -15.11
N PRO A 428 -6.41 -19.95 -16.04
CA PRO A 428 -6.71 -19.55 -17.42
C PRO A 428 -7.98 -18.70 -17.50
N PHE A 429 -8.07 -17.82 -18.50
CA PHE A 429 -9.29 -17.04 -18.77
C PHE A 429 -9.54 -16.87 -20.28
N LEU A 430 -10.81 -16.77 -20.67
CA LEU A 430 -11.20 -16.57 -22.08
C LEU A 430 -10.87 -15.13 -22.55
N PRO A 431 -10.58 -14.90 -23.84
CA PRO A 431 -10.48 -13.54 -24.39
C PRO A 431 -11.74 -12.72 -24.09
N GLN A 432 -11.57 -11.50 -23.62
CA GLN A 432 -12.69 -10.63 -23.23
C GLN A 432 -13.15 -9.76 -24.41
N PRO A 433 -14.46 -9.49 -24.55
CA PRO A 433 -14.96 -8.58 -25.58
C PRO A 433 -14.50 -7.14 -25.31
N ALA A 434 -14.58 -6.30 -26.35
CA ALA A 434 -14.33 -4.86 -26.19
C ALA A 434 -15.45 -4.22 -25.35
N GLY A 435 -15.06 -3.38 -24.42
CA GLY A 435 -15.94 -2.53 -23.62
C GLY A 435 -15.45 -1.08 -23.63
N ARG A 436 -15.60 -0.39 -22.51
CA ARG A 436 -15.17 1.00 -22.33
C ARG A 436 -14.41 1.14 -21.02
N LEU A 437 -13.22 1.74 -21.05
CA LEU A 437 -12.52 2.17 -19.84
C LEU A 437 -12.84 3.64 -19.59
N GLU A 438 -13.35 3.94 -18.40
CA GLU A 438 -13.62 5.29 -17.93
C GLU A 438 -12.60 5.69 -16.87
N LEU A 439 -12.02 6.86 -17.06
CA LEU A 439 -11.15 7.54 -16.11
C LEU A 439 -11.89 8.76 -15.58
N THR A 440 -12.05 8.83 -14.25
CA THR A 440 -12.46 10.05 -13.56
C THR A 440 -11.28 10.57 -12.76
N VAL A 441 -11.00 11.86 -12.87
CA VAL A 441 -9.99 12.57 -12.08
C VAL A 441 -10.71 13.47 -11.09
N THR A 442 -10.41 13.31 -9.81
CA THR A 442 -10.95 14.13 -8.72
C THR A 442 -9.84 14.96 -8.09
N ASP A 443 -10.21 16.10 -7.51
CA ASP A 443 -9.31 16.85 -6.64
C ASP A 443 -9.16 16.16 -5.28
N TYR A 444 -8.31 16.72 -4.42
CA TYR A 444 -8.03 16.16 -3.10
C TYR A 444 -9.26 16.05 -2.17
N ASP A 445 -10.32 16.84 -2.41
CA ASP A 445 -11.57 16.78 -1.63
C ASP A 445 -12.60 15.80 -2.24
N GLY A 446 -12.26 15.16 -3.37
CA GLY A 446 -13.12 14.26 -4.11
C GLY A 446 -14.05 14.95 -5.11
N GLY A 447 -13.84 16.24 -5.40
CA GLY A 447 -14.56 16.98 -6.42
C GLY A 447 -14.10 16.55 -7.82
N GLU A 448 -15.02 16.18 -8.70
CA GLU A 448 -14.68 15.78 -10.07
C GLU A 448 -14.10 16.97 -10.86
N VAL A 449 -12.89 16.79 -11.38
CA VAL A 449 -12.18 17.75 -12.23
C VAL A 449 -12.34 17.38 -13.69
N LEU A 450 -12.30 16.08 -14.00
CA LEU A 450 -12.31 15.57 -15.35
C LEU A 450 -12.92 14.18 -15.42
N ARG A 451 -13.62 13.89 -16.52
CA ARG A 451 -14.01 12.53 -16.91
C ARG A 451 -13.68 12.28 -18.36
N ARG A 452 -13.11 11.10 -18.65
CA ARG A 452 -12.78 10.63 -20.00
C ARG A 452 -13.15 9.16 -20.14
N SER A 453 -13.44 8.74 -21.36
CA SER A 453 -13.67 7.33 -21.64
C SER A 453 -13.22 6.98 -23.05
N LEU A 454 -12.79 5.74 -23.24
CA LEU A 454 -12.36 5.21 -24.53
C LEU A 454 -12.75 3.73 -24.66
N PRO A 455 -12.90 3.22 -25.89
CA PRO A 455 -13.02 1.78 -26.12
C PRO A 455 -11.81 1.02 -25.56
N PHE A 456 -12.04 -0.14 -24.94
CA PHE A 456 -10.97 -0.89 -24.27
C PHE A 456 -11.19 -2.40 -24.39
N VAL A 457 -10.10 -3.16 -24.51
CA VAL A 457 -10.10 -4.64 -24.49
C VAL A 457 -9.28 -5.09 -23.29
N LEU A 458 -9.83 -5.99 -22.46
CA LEU A 458 -9.20 -6.49 -21.25
C LEU A 458 -8.51 -7.85 -21.50
N PRO A 459 -7.28 -8.07 -21.01
CA PRO A 459 -6.33 -7.08 -20.49
C PRO A 459 -5.73 -6.21 -21.61
N GLY A 460 -5.29 -5.00 -21.27
CA GLY A 460 -4.78 -4.07 -22.28
C GLY A 460 -4.20 -2.78 -21.71
N ARG A 461 -3.68 -1.94 -22.60
CA ARG A 461 -3.15 -0.60 -22.29
C ARG A 461 -3.96 0.47 -23.01
N ALA A 462 -4.20 1.58 -22.32
CA ALA A 462 -4.87 2.76 -22.85
C ALA A 462 -4.08 4.03 -22.52
N SER A 463 -4.24 5.07 -23.32
CA SER A 463 -3.70 6.40 -23.03
C SER A 463 -4.83 7.42 -23.09
N PHE A 464 -4.94 8.24 -22.05
CA PHE A 464 -5.93 9.31 -21.92
C PHE A 464 -5.23 10.65 -22.07
N ASP A 465 -5.56 11.41 -23.10
CA ASP A 465 -5.18 12.82 -23.17
C ASP A 465 -6.10 13.65 -22.26
N LEU A 466 -5.50 14.30 -21.26
CA LEU A 466 -6.21 15.12 -20.28
C LEU A 466 -6.10 16.61 -20.60
N GLY A 467 -5.35 16.98 -21.65
CA GLY A 467 -5.06 18.36 -22.01
C GLY A 467 -4.00 18.99 -21.09
N PRO A 468 -4.09 20.29 -20.77
CA PRO A 468 -3.13 20.93 -19.88
C PRO A 468 -3.35 20.52 -18.43
N ALA A 469 -2.25 20.29 -17.71
CA ALA A 469 -2.27 19.97 -16.29
C ALA A 469 -2.93 21.09 -15.47
N PRO A 470 -3.76 20.75 -14.47
CA PRO A 470 -4.51 21.72 -13.67
C PRO A 470 -3.59 22.51 -12.72
N ALA A 471 -4.19 23.26 -11.79
CA ALA A 471 -3.44 23.96 -10.75
C ALA A 471 -2.70 22.99 -9.82
N ARG A 472 -1.81 23.51 -8.98
CA ARG A 472 -1.08 22.69 -8.00
C ARG A 472 -2.00 22.00 -7.02
N GLY A 473 -1.64 20.78 -6.64
CA GLY A 473 -2.49 19.91 -5.83
C GLY A 473 -2.18 18.43 -6.06
N TYR A 474 -2.92 17.59 -5.37
CA TYR A 474 -3.02 16.16 -5.68
C TYR A 474 -4.33 15.88 -6.41
N TYR A 475 -4.27 14.98 -7.39
CA TYR A 475 -5.43 14.55 -8.18
C TYR A 475 -5.52 13.03 -8.14
N ALA A 476 -6.64 12.52 -7.63
CA ALA A 476 -6.89 11.09 -7.58
C ALA A 476 -7.50 10.63 -8.89
N THR A 477 -7.09 9.45 -9.37
CA THR A 477 -7.59 8.82 -10.57
C THR A 477 -8.42 7.60 -10.20
N HIS A 478 -9.65 7.56 -10.71
CA HIS A 478 -10.62 6.52 -10.49
C HIS A 478 -10.91 5.83 -11.81
N LEU A 479 -10.64 4.52 -11.87
CA LEU A 479 -10.77 3.73 -13.09
C LEU A 479 -11.93 2.76 -12.99
N ARG A 480 -12.81 2.80 -14.00
CA ARG A 480 -14.00 1.96 -14.08
C ARG A 480 -14.08 1.28 -15.43
N LEU A 481 -14.23 -0.04 -15.43
CA LEU A 481 -14.43 -0.82 -16.64
C LEU A 481 -15.91 -1.05 -16.86
N PHE A 482 -16.37 -0.75 -18.07
CA PHE A 482 -17.72 -1.03 -18.54
C PHE A 482 -17.67 -2.02 -19.69
N ASP A 483 -18.71 -2.83 -19.83
CA ASP A 483 -18.88 -3.70 -20.99
C ASP A 483 -19.44 -2.94 -22.20
N SER A 484 -19.67 -3.66 -23.30
CA SER A 484 -20.21 -3.10 -24.54
C SER A 484 -21.64 -2.56 -24.41
N ALA A 485 -22.40 -3.03 -23.41
CA ALA A 485 -23.77 -2.61 -23.12
C ALA A 485 -23.84 -1.44 -22.11
N GLY A 486 -22.69 -0.96 -21.61
CA GLY A 486 -22.60 0.12 -20.64
C GLY A 486 -22.80 -0.32 -19.18
N ASN A 487 -22.82 -1.62 -18.90
CA ASN A 487 -22.88 -2.12 -17.52
C ASN A 487 -21.50 -2.00 -16.87
N LEU A 488 -21.48 -1.59 -15.60
CA LEU A 488 -20.26 -1.53 -14.82
C LEU A 488 -19.75 -2.95 -14.51
N VAL A 489 -18.53 -3.24 -14.93
CA VAL A 489 -17.86 -4.53 -14.72
C VAL A 489 -17.10 -4.52 -13.41
N HIS A 490 -16.18 -3.57 -13.26
CA HIS A 490 -15.27 -3.50 -12.13
C HIS A 490 -14.81 -2.07 -11.86
N VAL A 491 -14.51 -1.80 -10.60
CA VAL A 491 -13.90 -0.55 -10.14
C VAL A 491 -12.53 -0.89 -9.61
N TYR A 492 -11.49 -0.36 -10.24
CA TYR A 492 -10.12 -0.61 -9.84
C TYR A 492 -9.71 0.25 -8.64
N PRO A 493 -8.70 -0.17 -7.84
CA PRO A 493 -8.15 0.65 -6.79
C PRO A 493 -7.72 2.03 -7.32
N PRO A 494 -8.00 3.13 -6.60
CA PRO A 494 -7.62 4.46 -7.03
C PRO A 494 -6.10 4.60 -7.06
N ASP A 495 -5.66 5.54 -7.88
CA ASP A 495 -4.27 5.98 -8.03
C ASP A 495 -4.25 7.51 -8.03
N GLY A 496 -3.15 8.15 -8.41
CA GLY A 496 -3.15 9.58 -8.63
C GLY A 496 -1.86 10.13 -9.20
N PHE A 497 -1.82 11.45 -9.25
CA PHE A 497 -0.64 12.21 -9.61
C PHE A 497 -0.61 13.53 -8.85
N SER A 498 0.59 14.09 -8.71
CA SER A 498 0.77 15.40 -8.07
C SER A 498 1.10 16.44 -9.11
N VAL A 499 0.50 17.62 -8.98
CA VAL A 499 0.89 18.82 -9.72
C VAL A 499 1.67 19.74 -8.78
N ILE A 500 2.95 19.97 -9.08
CA ILE A 500 3.87 20.74 -8.23
C ILE A 500 4.36 21.99 -8.97
N GLY A 501 4.88 22.99 -8.24
CA GLY A 501 5.49 24.18 -8.85
C GLY A 501 6.99 24.03 -9.07
N GLY A 502 7.68 25.14 -9.35
CA GLY A 502 9.13 25.13 -9.45
C GLY A 502 9.84 25.05 -8.09
N THR A 503 11.16 24.83 -8.14
CA THR A 503 12.01 24.61 -6.96
C THR A 503 13.10 25.67 -6.79
N ALA A 504 12.99 26.81 -7.48
CA ALA A 504 13.98 27.89 -7.45
C ALA A 504 14.28 28.39 -6.02
N ALA A 505 13.21 28.72 -5.29
CA ALA A 505 13.31 29.23 -3.92
C ALA A 505 13.89 28.17 -2.98
N GLN A 506 13.47 26.91 -3.11
CA GLN A 506 14.00 25.79 -2.35
C GLN A 506 15.51 25.60 -2.59
N ARG A 507 15.95 25.69 -3.86
CA ARG A 507 17.38 25.59 -4.23
C ARG A 507 18.19 26.72 -3.61
N SER A 508 17.69 27.96 -3.66
CA SER A 508 18.38 29.12 -3.05
C SER A 508 18.56 29.00 -1.53
N ARG A 509 17.70 28.25 -0.85
CA ARG A 509 17.72 28.05 0.60
C ARG A 509 18.26 26.69 1.04
N LYS A 510 18.81 25.87 0.13
CA LYS A 510 19.25 24.49 0.40
C LYS A 510 20.07 24.35 1.68
N ALA A 511 21.03 25.25 1.91
CA ALA A 511 21.96 25.15 3.04
C ALA A 511 21.28 25.20 4.42
N VAL A 512 20.15 25.90 4.52
CA VAL A 512 19.41 26.13 5.78
C VAL A 512 18.14 25.29 5.90
N LYS A 513 17.78 24.50 4.88
CA LYS A 513 16.62 23.60 4.92
C LYS A 513 16.86 22.48 5.92
N LYS A 514 15.83 22.11 6.70
CA LYS A 514 15.88 20.96 7.61
C LYS A 514 15.32 19.70 6.95
N MET A 515 14.41 19.83 6.00
CA MET A 515 13.84 18.67 5.31
C MET A 515 14.86 18.02 4.38
N ALA A 516 14.95 16.70 4.46
CA ALA A 516 15.74 15.85 3.60
C ALA A 516 14.89 14.65 3.15
N VAL A 517 15.28 14.04 2.05
CA VAL A 517 14.86 12.68 1.76
C VAL A 517 15.75 11.72 2.54
N ASN A 518 15.29 10.49 2.72
CA ASN A 518 16.09 9.39 3.16
C ASN A 518 15.78 8.22 2.23
N TYR A 519 16.77 7.75 1.48
CA TYR A 519 16.68 6.45 0.82
C TYR A 519 17.98 5.71 1.05
N TYR A 520 17.89 4.61 1.81
CA TYR A 520 19.07 3.82 2.14
C TYR A 520 19.62 3.12 0.90
N TYR A 521 20.93 3.29 0.69
CA TYR A 521 21.67 2.76 -0.43
C TYR A 521 21.18 3.25 -1.80
N MET A 522 20.83 4.54 -1.87
CA MET A 522 20.49 5.24 -3.11
C MET A 522 21.49 4.96 -4.24
N GLY A 523 22.78 4.87 -3.92
CA GLY A 523 23.84 4.57 -4.88
C GLY A 523 23.92 3.09 -5.36
N ASN A 524 23.13 2.17 -4.80
CA ASN A 524 23.13 0.76 -5.22
C ASN A 524 22.46 0.65 -6.59
N GLY A 525 23.25 0.38 -7.62
CA GLY A 525 22.77 0.30 -9.01
C GLY A 525 22.57 1.69 -9.64
N ASP A 526 21.86 1.74 -10.78
CA ASP A 526 21.73 2.97 -11.57
C ASP A 526 20.47 3.80 -11.26
N ALA A 527 19.66 3.37 -10.29
CA ALA A 527 18.39 4.02 -9.96
C ALA A 527 18.56 5.47 -9.44
N TRP A 528 19.72 5.85 -8.92
CA TRP A 528 19.97 7.24 -8.52
C TRP A 528 19.98 8.22 -9.70
N ARG A 529 20.37 7.77 -10.91
CA ARG A 529 20.33 8.59 -12.12
C ARG A 529 18.93 8.75 -12.68
N SER A 530 18.14 7.68 -12.64
CA SER A 530 16.84 7.60 -13.31
C SER A 530 15.64 7.83 -12.40
N LEU A 531 15.82 7.71 -11.08
CA LEU A 531 14.76 7.85 -10.08
C LEU A 531 15.11 8.89 -9.01
N TYR A 532 16.15 8.64 -8.22
CA TYR A 532 16.31 9.38 -6.96
C TYR A 532 16.74 10.84 -7.14
N PHE A 533 17.81 11.13 -7.90
CA PHE A 533 18.27 12.50 -8.11
C PHE A 533 17.23 13.36 -8.85
N PRO A 534 16.65 12.90 -9.99
CA PRO A 534 15.61 13.66 -10.65
C PRO A 534 14.39 13.93 -9.75
N TYR A 535 13.99 12.98 -8.90
CA TYR A 535 12.92 13.19 -7.92
C TYR A 535 13.28 14.29 -6.92
N MET A 536 14.48 14.24 -6.32
CA MET A 536 14.95 15.25 -5.35
C MET A 536 14.94 16.66 -5.93
N GLU A 537 15.42 16.80 -7.17
CA GLU A 537 15.46 18.08 -7.90
C GLU A 537 14.05 18.62 -8.16
N ARG A 538 13.13 17.72 -8.52
CA ARG A 538 11.76 18.03 -8.87
C ARG A 538 10.91 18.40 -7.65
N ILE A 539 11.07 17.69 -6.54
CA ILE A 539 10.34 17.97 -5.29
C ILE A 539 10.97 19.13 -4.48
N GLY A 540 12.21 19.51 -4.79
CA GLY A 540 12.92 20.61 -4.12
C GLY A 540 13.44 20.24 -2.73
N ILE A 541 13.64 18.95 -2.46
CA ILE A 541 14.28 18.44 -1.25
C ILE A 541 15.65 17.89 -1.66
N LEU A 542 16.66 18.74 -1.56
CA LEU A 542 17.96 18.58 -2.23
C LEU A 542 19.03 17.94 -1.33
N GLN A 543 18.63 17.30 -0.24
CA GLN A 543 19.50 16.62 0.72
C GLN A 543 18.96 15.22 0.98
N ASN A 544 19.85 14.24 1.06
CA ASN A 544 19.57 12.86 1.44
C ASN A 544 20.32 12.54 2.73
N ILE A 545 19.62 12.03 3.75
CA ILE A 545 20.26 11.52 4.99
C ILE A 545 20.65 10.04 4.85
N GLY A 546 20.20 9.38 3.78
CA GLY A 546 20.74 8.10 3.35
C GLY A 546 22.11 8.24 2.69
N GLY A 547 22.91 7.17 2.77
CA GLY A 547 24.20 7.11 2.10
C GLY A 547 24.37 5.86 1.24
N HIS A 548 25.59 5.65 0.77
CA HIS A 548 26.02 4.41 0.13
C HIS A 548 27.00 3.67 1.04
N ASN A 549 26.77 2.36 1.27
CA ASN A 549 27.60 1.54 2.15
C ASN A 549 28.85 0.96 1.49
N THR A 550 29.10 1.32 0.22
CA THR A 550 30.32 0.93 -0.50
C THR A 550 30.92 2.14 -1.22
N ARG A 551 32.20 2.07 -1.58
CA ARG A 551 32.90 3.13 -2.32
C ARG A 551 32.28 3.31 -3.71
N ALA A 552 31.55 4.41 -3.92
CA ALA A 552 30.86 4.74 -5.17
C ALA A 552 31.14 6.19 -5.62
N PRO A 553 32.36 6.50 -6.08
CA PRO A 553 32.78 7.86 -6.42
C PRO A 553 31.89 8.52 -7.49
N ASP A 554 31.37 7.76 -8.45
CA ASP A 554 30.50 8.29 -9.50
C ASP A 554 29.16 8.82 -8.94
N PHE A 555 28.59 8.14 -7.95
CA PHE A 555 27.37 8.58 -7.27
C PHE A 555 27.60 9.93 -6.57
N TYR A 556 28.68 10.05 -5.80
CA TYR A 556 29.00 11.28 -5.06
C TYR A 556 29.34 12.44 -5.99
N ARG A 557 30.13 12.19 -7.04
CA ARG A 557 30.49 13.20 -8.04
C ARG A 557 29.25 13.75 -8.75
N GLU A 558 28.38 12.88 -9.27
CA GLU A 558 27.18 13.33 -9.98
C GLU A 558 26.18 14.02 -9.02
N ALA A 559 26.07 13.56 -7.76
CA ALA A 559 25.27 14.27 -6.75
C ALA A 559 25.76 15.70 -6.56
N HIS A 560 27.09 15.89 -6.43
CA HIS A 560 27.72 17.19 -6.26
C HIS A 560 27.49 18.09 -7.49
N GLU A 561 27.69 17.57 -8.70
CA GLU A 561 27.47 18.30 -9.96
C GLU A 561 26.02 18.80 -10.12
N ARG A 562 25.05 18.01 -9.66
CA ARG A 562 23.63 18.39 -9.63
C ARG A 562 23.25 19.33 -8.48
N GLY A 563 24.20 19.61 -7.58
CA GLY A 563 23.97 20.42 -6.39
C GLY A 563 23.09 19.71 -5.35
N LEU A 564 23.21 18.39 -5.21
CA LEU A 564 22.53 17.56 -4.21
C LEU A 564 23.46 17.30 -3.02
N GLY A 565 22.90 17.21 -1.81
CA GLY A 565 23.63 16.82 -0.61
C GLY A 565 23.42 15.35 -0.30
N VAL A 566 24.48 14.57 -0.22
CA VAL A 566 24.44 13.14 0.11
C VAL A 566 25.46 12.83 1.20
N ILE A 567 25.23 11.75 1.94
CA ILE A 567 26.05 11.33 3.08
C ILE A 567 26.81 10.05 2.73
N ILE A 568 27.98 9.86 3.32
CA ILE A 568 28.72 8.60 3.28
C ILE A 568 28.32 7.73 4.45
N ASP A 569 28.00 6.46 4.20
CA ASP A 569 27.75 5.47 5.26
C ASP A 569 28.97 4.55 5.39
N THR A 570 29.71 4.65 6.50
CA THR A 570 30.85 3.75 6.80
C THR A 570 30.39 2.34 7.16
N TYR A 571 29.08 2.14 7.35
CA TYR A 571 28.38 0.90 7.59
C TYR A 571 29.08 -0.02 8.60
N ALA A 572 29.06 -1.34 8.39
CA ALA A 572 29.70 -2.31 9.26
C ALA A 572 31.23 -2.44 9.04
N HIS A 573 31.85 -1.58 8.23
CA HIS A 573 33.27 -1.70 7.90
C HIS A 573 34.12 -1.45 9.14
N ARG A 574 35.05 -2.36 9.43
CA ARG A 574 35.98 -2.28 10.57
C ARG A 574 37.44 -2.12 10.16
N ASP A 575 37.75 -2.25 8.87
CA ASP A 575 39.10 -2.03 8.35
C ASP A 575 39.42 -0.52 8.25
N PRO A 576 40.38 0.00 9.04
CA PRO A 576 40.75 1.42 8.98
C PRO A 576 41.36 1.82 7.64
N GLY A 577 41.97 0.90 6.89
CA GLY A 577 42.49 1.15 5.55
C GLY A 577 41.37 1.44 4.56
N TYR A 578 40.32 0.61 4.58
CA TYR A 578 39.11 0.84 3.80
C TYR A 578 38.43 2.17 4.11
N VAL A 579 38.20 2.47 5.39
CA VAL A 579 37.53 3.73 5.81
C VAL A 579 38.33 4.95 5.38
N ARG A 580 39.66 4.93 5.56
CA ARG A 580 40.52 6.03 5.12
C ARG A 580 40.44 6.26 3.61
N ALA A 581 40.56 5.18 2.82
CA ALA A 581 40.45 5.28 1.37
C ALA A 581 39.08 5.84 0.95
N TYR A 582 38.00 5.41 1.62
CA TYR A 582 36.66 5.92 1.33
C TYR A 582 36.54 7.42 1.62
N VAL A 583 37.03 7.88 2.79
CA VAL A 583 37.04 9.30 3.16
C VAL A 583 37.86 10.13 2.18
N GLU A 584 39.08 9.69 1.84
CA GLU A 584 39.99 10.40 0.94
C GLU A 584 39.41 10.54 -0.47
N GLU A 585 38.84 9.46 -1.02
CA GLU A 585 38.25 9.50 -2.36
C GLU A 585 37.07 10.45 -2.42
N SER A 586 36.22 10.45 -1.40
CA SER A 586 34.94 11.15 -1.41
C SER A 586 34.98 12.60 -0.91
N ALA A 587 36.12 13.03 -0.34
CA ALA A 587 36.29 14.33 0.31
C ALA A 587 36.00 15.55 -0.59
N ALA A 588 36.12 15.40 -1.91
CA ALA A 588 35.83 16.48 -2.87
C ALA A 588 34.32 16.74 -3.04
N TRP A 589 33.46 15.80 -2.67
CA TRP A 589 32.03 15.85 -3.02
C TRP A 589 31.11 15.94 -1.81
N THR A 590 31.51 15.39 -0.67
CA THR A 590 30.77 15.48 0.59
C THR A 590 31.69 15.49 1.80
N ASN A 591 31.24 16.13 2.87
CA ASN A 591 31.92 16.22 4.16
C ASN A 591 31.05 15.66 5.30
N THR A 592 29.98 14.93 4.98
CA THR A 592 29.06 14.37 5.96
C THR A 592 29.11 12.86 5.93
N PHE A 593 29.26 12.26 7.11
CA PHE A 593 29.49 10.83 7.31
C PHE A 593 28.51 10.28 8.35
N LYS A 594 28.16 9.01 8.22
CA LYS A 594 27.28 8.26 9.12
C LYS A 594 27.87 6.87 9.36
N ALA A 595 27.68 6.33 10.56
CA ALA A 595 28.29 5.06 10.95
C ALA A 595 27.51 3.81 10.49
N PHE A 596 26.25 3.66 10.88
CA PHE A 596 25.43 2.47 10.57
C PHE A 596 23.94 2.78 10.75
N ASN A 597 23.08 1.97 10.13
CA ASN A 597 21.64 2.09 10.22
C ASN A 597 21.04 1.26 11.36
N GLU A 598 20.31 1.90 12.28
CA GLU A 598 19.48 1.23 13.30
C GLU A 598 20.24 0.18 14.13
N VAL A 599 21.43 0.55 14.60
CA VAL A 599 22.37 -0.41 15.20
C VAL A 599 21.78 -1.11 16.41
N ASP A 600 20.98 -0.42 17.22
CA ASP A 600 20.45 -0.91 18.48
C ASP A 600 19.43 -2.05 18.32
N ILE A 601 18.83 -2.19 17.14
CA ILE A 601 17.92 -3.30 16.79
C ILE A 601 18.57 -4.38 15.90
N GLN A 602 19.88 -4.32 15.70
CA GLN A 602 20.64 -5.24 14.83
C GLN A 602 21.65 -6.08 15.65
N PRO A 603 21.21 -7.15 16.34
CA PRO A 603 22.06 -7.92 17.26
C PRO A 603 23.37 -8.42 16.65
N ALA A 604 23.34 -8.82 15.39
CA ALA A 604 24.51 -9.34 14.67
C ALA A 604 25.58 -8.27 14.42
N VAL A 605 25.19 -7.00 14.31
CA VAL A 605 26.10 -5.89 13.98
C VAL A 605 26.52 -5.11 15.23
N ARG A 606 25.58 -4.86 16.14
CA ARG A 606 25.79 -4.00 17.32
C ARG A 606 26.90 -4.51 18.24
N GLY A 607 27.09 -5.82 18.33
CA GLY A 607 28.13 -6.44 19.14
C GLY A 607 28.08 -6.02 20.61
N THR A 608 29.23 -6.04 21.28
CA THR A 608 29.37 -5.51 22.65
C THR A 608 29.48 -3.99 22.65
N PRO A 609 29.07 -3.30 23.73
CA PRO A 609 29.26 -1.85 23.85
C PRO A 609 30.70 -1.38 23.56
N ALA A 610 31.70 -2.08 24.09
CA ALA A 610 33.11 -1.77 23.87
C ALA A 610 33.53 -1.91 22.39
N SER A 611 33.07 -2.97 21.70
CA SER A 611 33.36 -3.18 20.29
C SER A 611 32.73 -2.11 19.40
N TRP A 612 31.54 -1.63 19.78
CA TRP A 612 30.85 -0.56 19.06
C TRP A 612 31.53 0.79 19.25
N VAL A 613 31.86 1.15 20.49
CA VAL A 613 32.57 2.40 20.82
C VAL A 613 33.95 2.44 20.16
N ALA A 614 34.67 1.32 20.12
CA ALA A 614 35.95 1.24 19.41
C ALA A 614 35.79 1.53 17.90
N LYS A 615 34.74 1.02 17.26
CA LYS A 615 34.43 1.34 15.85
C LYS A 615 34.09 2.82 15.68
N ALA A 616 33.18 3.36 16.50
CA ALA A 616 32.77 4.76 16.42
C ALA A 616 33.98 5.70 16.56
N ARG A 617 34.88 5.40 17.51
CA ARG A 617 36.14 6.10 17.70
C ARG A 617 37.02 6.05 16.45
N GLN A 618 37.23 4.87 15.88
CA GLN A 618 38.04 4.70 14.67
C GLN A 618 37.51 5.56 13.52
N ASP A 619 36.21 5.46 13.22
CA ASP A 619 35.60 6.21 12.13
C ASP A 619 35.74 7.72 12.37
N TYR A 620 35.41 8.18 13.57
CA TYR A 620 35.50 9.59 13.96
C TYR A 620 36.93 10.13 13.84
N GLU A 621 37.93 9.42 14.37
CA GLU A 621 39.34 9.84 14.31
C GLU A 621 39.87 9.89 12.86
N ILE A 622 39.51 8.92 12.01
CA ILE A 622 39.89 8.92 10.59
C ILE A 622 39.27 10.11 9.86
N ILE A 623 37.96 10.32 10.04
CA ILE A 623 37.20 11.38 9.37
C ILE A 623 37.69 12.77 9.82
N LYS A 624 37.81 12.99 11.13
CA LYS A 624 38.25 14.29 11.67
C LYS A 624 39.71 14.60 11.36
N LYS A 625 40.56 13.58 11.23
CA LYS A 625 41.94 13.75 10.78
C LYS A 625 42.02 14.21 9.32
N ALA A 626 41.16 13.65 8.45
CA ALA A 626 41.11 14.05 7.04
C ALA A 626 40.50 15.46 6.88
N ASN A 627 39.45 15.78 7.63
CA ASN A 627 38.81 17.08 7.64
C ASN A 627 38.18 17.39 9.00
N PRO A 628 38.77 18.29 9.82
CA PRO A 628 38.23 18.65 11.13
C PRO A 628 36.80 19.23 11.10
N ALA A 629 36.40 19.83 9.98
CA ALA A 629 35.08 20.40 9.77
C ALA A 629 34.05 19.40 9.21
N ALA A 630 34.45 18.16 8.90
CA ALA A 630 33.51 17.12 8.49
C ALA A 630 32.50 16.82 9.61
N LEU A 631 31.26 16.54 9.24
CA LEU A 631 30.19 16.19 10.16
C LEU A 631 30.09 14.66 10.28
N MET A 632 30.19 14.12 11.49
CA MET A 632 30.00 12.70 11.77
C MET A 632 28.70 12.47 12.54
N LEU A 633 27.74 11.82 11.89
CA LEU A 633 26.54 11.30 12.53
C LEU A 633 26.90 9.99 13.26
N GLY A 634 26.33 9.81 14.46
CA GLY A 634 26.34 8.50 15.11
C GLY A 634 25.63 7.44 14.25
N ALA A 635 25.69 6.18 14.67
CA ALA A 635 24.75 5.21 14.09
C ALA A 635 23.33 5.57 14.52
N SER A 636 22.37 5.29 13.64
CA SER A 636 20.98 5.58 13.92
C SER A 636 20.47 4.72 15.06
N LEU A 637 19.67 5.34 15.92
CA LEU A 637 19.06 4.70 17.08
C LEU A 637 17.54 4.72 16.93
N VAL A 638 16.92 3.56 17.11
CA VAL A 638 15.45 3.43 17.08
C VAL A 638 14.91 3.47 18.50
N ARG A 639 15.52 2.71 19.41
CA ARG A 639 15.08 2.42 20.78
C ARG A 639 16.20 2.45 21.82
N PRO A 640 16.92 3.58 21.93
CA PRO A 640 18.12 3.68 22.75
C PRO A 640 17.92 3.39 24.24
N ALA A 641 16.71 3.50 24.80
CA ALA A 641 16.47 3.17 26.21
C ALA A 641 15.81 1.80 26.44
N ALA A 642 15.63 0.99 25.38
CA ALA A 642 14.97 -0.32 25.50
C ALA A 642 15.80 -1.36 26.24
N ASP A 643 17.13 -1.25 26.21
CA ASP A 643 18.04 -2.14 26.94
C ASP A 643 19.32 -1.39 27.39
N PRO A 644 20.15 -1.98 28.30
CA PRO A 644 21.33 -1.31 28.84
C PRO A 644 22.48 -1.06 27.85
N TRP A 645 22.44 -1.59 26.62
CA TRP A 645 23.57 -1.52 25.68
C TRP A 645 24.01 -0.09 25.37
N PHE A 646 23.05 0.81 25.14
CA PHE A 646 23.35 2.21 24.82
C PHE A 646 23.90 2.97 26.03
N GLU A 647 23.35 2.70 27.23
CA GLU A 647 23.88 3.25 28.49
C GLU A 647 25.34 2.87 28.70
N GLU A 648 25.69 1.60 28.47
CA GLU A 648 27.08 1.14 28.57
C GLU A 648 27.98 1.75 27.48
N CYS A 649 27.47 1.96 26.26
CA CYS A 649 28.21 2.69 25.23
C CYS A 649 28.52 4.14 25.66
N LEU A 650 27.56 4.81 26.29
CA LEU A 650 27.77 6.18 26.79
C LEU A 650 28.80 6.21 27.92
N LYS A 651 28.78 5.28 28.87
CA LYS A 651 29.80 5.15 29.93
C LYS A 651 31.21 4.95 29.36
N LEU A 652 31.32 4.27 28.22
CA LEU A 652 32.57 4.06 27.49
C LEU A 652 32.99 5.25 26.61
N GLY A 653 32.21 6.33 26.57
CA GLY A 653 32.56 7.58 25.91
C GLY A 653 32.01 7.74 24.48
N LEU A 654 30.97 6.99 24.08
CA LEU A 654 30.37 7.09 22.74
C LEU A 654 30.05 8.53 22.30
N ALA A 655 29.59 9.37 23.24
CA ALA A 655 29.24 10.78 23.01
C ALA A 655 30.38 11.65 22.43
N ASN A 656 31.63 11.20 22.54
CA ASN A 656 32.81 11.89 22.02
C ASN A 656 33.10 11.59 20.55
N TYR A 657 32.44 10.60 19.96
CA TYR A 657 32.77 10.06 18.64
C TYR A 657 31.68 10.28 17.60
N HIS A 658 30.91 11.35 17.75
CA HIS A 658 29.99 11.90 16.77
C HIS A 658 29.64 13.36 17.11
N ASP A 659 29.15 14.09 16.12
CA ASP A 659 28.73 15.47 16.24
C ASP A 659 27.22 15.61 16.46
N VAL A 660 26.46 14.61 16.01
CA VAL A 660 24.99 14.61 15.99
C VAL A 660 24.47 13.22 16.32
N TRP A 661 23.39 13.15 17.10
CA TRP A 661 22.61 11.93 17.25
C TRP A 661 21.68 11.73 16.06
N ASP A 662 21.81 10.57 15.40
CA ASP A 662 20.86 10.12 14.40
C ASP A 662 19.81 9.23 15.07
N VAL A 663 18.53 9.58 14.94
CA VAL A 663 17.42 8.85 15.55
C VAL A 663 16.29 8.61 14.54
N HIS A 664 15.60 7.49 14.65
CA HIS A 664 14.57 7.06 13.70
C HIS A 664 13.21 6.92 14.36
N CYS A 665 12.17 7.48 13.74
CA CYS A 665 10.81 7.45 14.28
C CYS A 665 9.75 7.13 13.22
N TYR A 666 8.69 6.44 13.60
CA TYR A 666 7.49 6.26 12.79
C TYR A 666 6.25 6.57 13.63
N PRO A 667 5.86 7.85 13.74
CA PRO A 667 4.82 8.25 14.68
C PRO A 667 3.47 7.63 14.32
N GLN A 668 2.81 7.03 15.30
CA GLN A 668 1.43 6.56 15.20
C GLN A 668 0.44 7.74 15.31
N ASN A 669 0.80 8.76 16.09
CA ASN A 669 -0.01 9.95 16.28
C ASN A 669 0.68 11.17 15.65
N PRO A 670 -0.05 12.10 15.02
CA PRO A 670 0.56 13.29 14.47
C PRO A 670 1.24 14.15 15.56
N PRO A 671 2.49 14.59 15.37
CA PRO A 671 3.19 15.40 16.36
C PRO A 671 2.62 16.82 16.46
N LEU A 672 2.89 17.46 17.60
CA LEU A 672 2.55 18.87 17.87
C LEU A 672 3.75 19.79 17.60
N LEU A 673 3.51 21.10 17.50
CA LEU A 673 4.58 22.09 17.46
C LEU A 673 5.39 22.03 18.76
N GLY A 674 6.72 22.03 18.65
CA GLY A 674 7.67 21.88 19.77
C GLY A 674 7.64 20.49 20.42
N GLY A 675 6.86 19.55 19.89
CA GLY A 675 6.63 18.25 20.50
C GLY A 675 7.66 17.19 20.12
N THR A 676 7.25 15.93 20.28
CA THR A 676 8.05 14.74 19.94
C THR A 676 7.37 13.93 18.84
N MET A 677 8.14 13.12 18.13
CA MET A 677 7.65 12.12 17.17
C MET A 677 7.71 10.69 17.73
N SER A 678 8.11 10.52 19.00
CA SER A 678 8.16 9.22 19.65
C SER A 678 6.77 8.67 19.96
N ASN A 679 6.63 7.36 19.80
CA ASN A 679 5.52 6.56 20.30
C ASN A 679 5.69 6.15 21.77
N SER A 680 6.93 6.21 22.29
CA SER A 680 7.25 5.85 23.68
C SER A 680 8.40 6.71 24.23
N PRO A 681 8.58 6.77 25.56
CA PRO A 681 9.75 7.42 26.15
C PRO A 681 11.08 6.72 25.89
N ASP A 682 11.07 5.50 25.32
CA ASP A 682 12.27 4.67 25.14
C ASP A 682 12.87 4.75 23.73
N GLU A 683 12.18 5.41 22.81
CA GLU A 683 12.57 5.51 21.40
C GLU A 683 13.07 6.90 21.02
N THR A 684 13.74 6.98 19.87
CA THR A 684 14.07 8.25 19.20
C THR A 684 14.92 9.19 20.06
N GLU A 685 14.65 10.51 20.06
CA GLU A 685 15.35 11.47 20.92
C GLU A 685 15.01 11.27 22.40
N LEU A 686 13.77 10.87 22.72
CA LEU A 686 13.36 10.67 24.11
C LEU A 686 14.14 9.55 24.79
N GLY A 687 14.39 8.45 24.09
CA GLY A 687 15.20 7.36 24.62
C GLY A 687 16.65 7.80 24.87
N VAL A 688 17.25 8.61 23.98
CA VAL A 688 18.59 9.16 24.22
C VAL A 688 18.58 10.02 25.48
N LEU A 689 17.65 10.98 25.56
CA LEU A 689 17.53 11.89 26.69
C LEU A 689 17.28 11.14 28.02
N LYS A 690 16.46 10.10 28.01
CA LYS A 690 16.16 9.25 29.17
C LYS A 690 17.41 8.53 29.69
N VAL A 691 18.27 8.02 28.81
CA VAL A 691 19.52 7.37 29.23
C VAL A 691 20.51 8.39 29.76
N TYR A 692 20.61 9.58 29.14
CA TYR A 692 21.41 10.68 29.69
C TYR A 692 20.95 11.09 31.09
N GLU A 693 19.65 11.25 31.29
CA GLU A 693 19.05 11.55 32.60
C GLU A 693 19.39 10.49 33.64
N LYS A 694 19.27 9.20 33.28
CA LYS A 694 19.64 8.07 34.15
C LYS A 694 21.10 8.12 34.60
N LEU A 695 22.00 8.60 33.75
CA LEU A 695 23.42 8.79 34.05
C LEU A 695 23.72 10.08 34.83
N GLY A 696 22.71 10.93 35.07
CA GLY A 696 22.90 12.26 35.64
C GLY A 696 23.60 13.23 34.68
N TRP A 697 23.52 12.99 33.38
CA TRP A 697 24.19 13.75 32.33
C TRP A 697 23.19 14.62 31.56
N LYS A 698 23.70 15.67 30.90
CA LYS A 698 22.93 16.49 29.96
C LYS A 698 23.44 16.26 28.54
N ASN A 699 22.53 15.98 27.61
CA ASN A 699 22.88 15.93 26.20
C ASN A 699 23.21 17.34 25.68
N THR A 700 24.33 17.47 24.98
CA THR A 700 24.79 18.72 24.35
C THR A 700 24.79 18.65 22.83
N LYS A 701 24.45 17.49 22.25
CA LYS A 701 24.47 17.24 20.81
C LYS A 701 23.08 17.44 20.21
N PRO A 702 22.96 18.01 19.01
CA PRO A 702 21.68 18.08 18.31
C PRO A 702 21.24 16.70 17.80
N PHE A 703 19.98 16.62 17.37
CA PHE A 703 19.38 15.45 16.75
C PHE A 703 19.13 15.67 15.27
N TRP A 704 19.36 14.62 14.48
CA TRP A 704 18.80 14.45 13.15
C TRP A 704 17.79 13.31 13.24
N ILE A 705 16.57 13.55 12.75
CA ILE A 705 15.64 12.45 12.47
C ILE A 705 16.09 11.84 11.14
N GLY A 706 17.03 10.89 11.15
CA GLY A 706 17.64 10.41 9.90
C GLY A 706 16.72 9.57 9.04
N GLU A 707 15.74 8.92 9.66
CA GLU A 707 14.65 8.26 8.97
C GLU A 707 13.31 8.50 9.68
N THR A 708 12.31 8.83 8.88
CA THR A 708 10.93 8.80 9.30
C THR A 708 9.96 8.73 8.13
N ALA A 709 8.73 8.30 8.38
CA ALA A 709 7.61 8.52 7.50
C ALA A 709 6.29 8.52 8.28
N ALA A 710 5.28 9.20 7.76
CA ALA A 710 3.91 8.96 8.16
C ALA A 710 3.44 7.67 7.45
N ARG A 711 3.32 6.56 8.17
CA ARG A 711 2.78 5.31 7.59
C ARG A 711 1.29 5.50 7.30
N SER A 712 0.88 5.43 6.04
CA SER A 712 -0.52 5.66 5.64
C SER A 712 -1.50 4.75 6.41
N GLY A 713 -1.07 3.55 6.81
CA GLY A 713 -1.83 2.66 7.66
C GLY A 713 -2.37 3.28 8.94
N HIS A 714 -1.59 4.14 9.63
CA HIS A 714 -1.91 4.64 10.96
C HIS A 714 -3.19 5.48 11.04
N GLY A 715 -3.61 6.10 9.92
CA GLY A 715 -4.80 6.94 9.86
C GLY A 715 -6.04 6.24 9.28
N ASN A 716 -7.23 6.62 9.74
CA ASN A 716 -8.49 6.03 9.26
C ASN A 716 -8.75 6.33 7.76
N ASP A 717 -8.32 7.49 7.26
CA ASP A 717 -8.41 7.95 5.85
C ASP A 717 -7.06 7.79 5.12
N GLY A 718 -6.24 6.82 5.55
CA GLY A 718 -5.04 6.36 4.85
C GLY A 718 -4.12 7.48 4.34
N ARG A 719 -4.22 7.72 3.03
CA ARG A 719 -3.41 8.69 2.28
C ARG A 719 -3.65 10.16 2.67
N ARG A 720 -4.86 10.55 3.13
CA ARG A 720 -5.07 11.92 3.60
C ARG A 720 -4.39 12.18 4.93
N TRP A 721 -4.52 11.24 5.86
CA TRP A 721 -3.82 11.29 7.13
C TRP A 721 -2.30 11.34 6.93
N GLN A 722 -1.78 10.55 5.98
CA GLN A 722 -0.37 10.56 5.62
C GLN A 722 0.12 11.94 5.18
N ALA A 723 -0.58 12.57 4.22
CA ALA A 723 -0.23 13.91 3.74
C ALA A 723 -0.23 14.96 4.87
N ALA A 724 -1.30 14.98 5.69
CA ALA A 724 -1.41 15.88 6.84
C ALA A 724 -0.30 15.64 7.87
N THR A 725 0.01 14.38 8.17
CA THR A 725 0.98 14.01 9.20
C THR A 725 2.40 14.29 8.78
N SER A 726 2.76 14.04 7.51
CA SER A 726 4.06 14.42 6.94
C SER A 726 4.36 15.91 7.12
N VAL A 727 3.38 16.78 6.91
CA VAL A 727 3.54 18.24 7.13
C VAL A 727 3.68 18.56 8.62
N LYS A 728 2.90 17.92 9.50
CA LYS A 728 2.99 18.12 10.95
C LYS A 728 4.36 17.68 11.49
N MET A 729 4.91 16.59 10.96
CA MET A 729 6.27 16.13 11.27
C MET A 729 7.32 17.16 10.84
N ALA A 730 7.23 17.68 9.62
CA ALA A 730 8.11 18.75 9.16
C ALA A 730 8.00 19.99 10.07
N ALA A 731 6.78 20.43 10.39
CA ALA A 731 6.54 21.60 11.25
C ALA A 731 7.08 21.39 12.69
N CYS A 732 6.91 20.19 13.26
CA CYS A 732 7.48 19.82 14.55
C CYS A 732 9.02 19.94 14.54
N ALA A 733 9.70 19.36 13.54
CA ALA A 733 11.14 19.49 13.41
C ALA A 733 11.61 20.94 13.16
N LEU A 734 10.86 21.71 12.37
CA LEU A 734 11.17 23.13 12.13
C LEU A 734 10.97 24.01 13.37
N SER A 735 10.05 23.65 14.26
CA SER A 735 9.79 24.38 15.51
C SER A 735 10.81 24.11 16.63
N ARG A 736 11.72 23.14 16.42
CA ARG A 736 12.69 22.69 17.43
C ARG A 736 14.12 23.07 17.03
N PRO A 737 14.85 23.85 17.86
CA PRO A 737 16.23 24.23 17.56
C PRO A 737 17.22 23.07 17.75
N ASP A 738 16.88 22.08 18.57
CA ASP A 738 17.70 20.89 18.80
C ASP A 738 17.56 19.86 17.67
N PHE A 739 16.56 20.00 16.80
CA PHE A 739 16.42 19.22 15.57
C PHE A 739 17.03 20.00 14.41
N GLN A 740 18.07 19.44 13.79
CA GLN A 740 18.76 20.06 12.66
C GLN A 740 18.27 19.54 11.31
N LYS A 741 17.81 18.28 11.25
CA LYS A 741 17.32 17.65 10.02
C LYS A 741 16.18 16.66 10.29
N ILE A 742 15.35 16.45 9.26
CA ILE A 742 14.34 15.39 9.18
C ILE A 742 14.39 14.72 7.81
N GLY A 743 14.67 13.42 7.78
CA GLY A 743 14.80 12.59 6.59
C GLY A 743 13.55 11.76 6.35
N PHE A 744 12.76 12.09 5.33
CA PHE A 744 11.57 11.33 4.96
C PHE A 744 11.91 10.19 4.02
N LEU A 745 11.38 8.99 4.28
CA LEU A 745 11.64 7.79 3.48
C LEU A 745 10.95 7.85 2.10
N VAL A 746 11.52 8.62 1.17
CA VAL A 746 11.03 8.87 -0.19
C VAL A 746 12.18 9.10 -1.17
N PRO A 747 11.97 8.84 -2.48
CA PRO A 747 10.80 8.22 -3.08
C PRO A 747 10.84 6.68 -2.93
N TRP A 748 9.73 6.03 -2.59
CA TRP A 748 9.64 4.58 -2.74
C TRP A 748 9.33 4.21 -4.19
N ARG A 749 9.91 3.10 -4.65
CA ARG A 749 9.58 2.53 -5.95
C ARG A 749 8.07 2.27 -6.04
N TYR A 750 7.48 2.63 -7.18
CA TYR A 750 6.08 2.36 -7.46
C TYR A 750 5.88 0.84 -7.62
N SER A 751 5.31 0.24 -6.59
CA SER A 751 5.24 -1.21 -6.35
C SER A 751 4.17 -1.92 -7.18
N ARG A 752 3.20 -1.17 -7.73
CA ARG A 752 2.19 -1.71 -8.64
C ARG A 752 2.87 -2.07 -9.97
N GLY A 753 3.38 -3.29 -10.06
CA GLY A 753 4.04 -3.81 -11.27
C GLY A 753 5.17 -4.83 -11.08
N GLU A 754 5.58 -5.15 -9.85
CA GLU A 754 6.74 -6.03 -9.59
C GLU A 754 6.39 -7.41 -9.04
N SER A 755 5.23 -7.96 -9.44
CA SER A 755 4.74 -9.30 -9.02
C SER A 755 4.61 -9.52 -7.49
N SER A 756 4.85 -8.48 -6.69
CA SER A 756 4.93 -8.58 -5.22
C SER A 756 3.89 -7.71 -4.48
N TYR A 757 3.13 -6.89 -5.21
CA TYR A 757 1.99 -6.09 -4.73
C TYR A 757 2.14 -5.54 -3.30
N TYR A 758 3.28 -4.91 -3.00
CA TYR A 758 3.47 -4.23 -1.72
C TYR A 758 2.79 -2.87 -1.78
N ILE A 759 1.98 -2.50 -0.79
CA ILE A 759 1.54 -1.10 -0.68
C ILE A 759 2.57 -0.41 0.21
N MET A 760 3.46 0.36 -0.41
CA MET A 760 4.58 0.98 0.31
C MET A 760 4.14 2.28 0.97
N ASP A 761 4.99 2.78 1.87
CA ASP A 761 4.72 4.00 2.63
C ASP A 761 4.40 5.17 1.67
N ILE A 762 5.29 5.58 0.77
CA ILE A 762 5.03 6.71 -0.16
C ILE A 762 5.62 6.41 -1.55
N GLU A 763 4.79 5.85 -2.42
CA GLU A 763 5.13 5.47 -3.79
C GLU A 763 5.31 6.68 -4.70
N ALA A 764 6.45 6.74 -5.41
CA ALA A 764 6.93 7.89 -6.18
C ALA A 764 5.95 8.35 -7.27
N GLY A 765 5.22 9.43 -7.00
CA GLY A 765 4.37 10.15 -7.93
C GLY A 765 2.88 9.94 -7.78
N HIS A 766 2.48 9.06 -6.87
CA HIS A 766 1.13 8.49 -6.87
C HIS A 766 0.31 8.90 -5.64
N MET A 767 0.96 9.51 -4.65
CA MET A 767 0.37 9.70 -3.32
C MET A 767 0.31 11.19 -2.95
N PRO A 768 -0.75 11.66 -2.26
CA PRO A 768 -0.92 13.06 -1.88
C PRO A 768 0.18 13.59 -0.95
N ALA A 769 0.89 12.69 -0.26
CA ALA A 769 2.01 13.03 0.61
C ALA A 769 3.14 13.75 -0.14
N GLU A 770 3.27 13.54 -1.45
CA GLU A 770 4.35 14.11 -2.24
C GLU A 770 4.06 15.57 -2.60
N ALA A 771 2.82 15.86 -3.01
CA ALA A 771 2.34 17.23 -3.09
C ALA A 771 2.49 17.96 -1.75
N ALA A 772 2.25 17.25 -0.63
CA ALA A 772 2.45 17.80 0.71
C ALA A 772 3.92 18.06 1.06
N TYR A 773 4.85 17.16 0.69
CA TYR A 773 6.29 17.38 0.85
C TYR A 773 6.78 18.57 0.04
N TYR A 774 6.38 18.68 -1.22
CA TYR A 774 6.69 19.85 -2.04
C TYR A 774 6.18 21.13 -1.37
N THR A 775 4.91 21.13 -0.94
CA THR A 775 4.26 22.31 -0.35
C THR A 775 4.93 22.73 0.95
N ALA A 776 5.22 21.80 1.86
CA ALA A 776 5.96 22.11 3.09
C ALA A 776 7.40 22.58 2.80
N SER A 777 8.10 21.91 1.89
CA SER A 777 9.45 22.27 1.47
C SER A 777 9.53 23.69 0.91
N ALA A 778 8.52 24.11 0.14
CA ALA A 778 8.45 25.45 -0.45
C ALA A 778 8.04 26.53 0.56
N LEU A 779 7.00 26.25 1.37
CA LEU A 779 6.29 27.28 2.13
C LEU A 779 6.75 27.46 3.57
N ILE A 780 7.34 26.45 4.22
CA ILE A 780 7.73 26.53 5.65
C ILE A 780 9.19 26.18 5.95
N ASP A 781 9.89 25.50 5.03
CA ASP A 781 11.27 25.08 5.26
C ASP A 781 12.34 26.04 4.69
N GLY A 782 13.47 26.11 5.39
CA GLY A 782 14.66 26.87 4.98
C GLY A 782 14.62 28.36 5.29
N PHE A 783 13.85 28.80 6.29
CA PHE A 783 13.84 30.21 6.74
C PHE A 783 14.73 30.47 7.97
N GLY A 784 15.30 29.43 8.58
CA GLY A 784 16.11 29.51 9.78
C GLY A 784 15.29 29.61 11.07
N ASP A 785 15.88 29.25 12.21
CA ASP A 785 15.19 29.17 13.50
C ASP A 785 14.67 30.53 13.99
N ALA A 786 15.38 31.62 13.67
CA ALA A 786 14.97 32.98 14.02
C ALA A 786 13.67 33.44 13.31
N ALA A 787 13.29 32.77 12.22
CA ALA A 787 12.06 33.07 11.48
C ALA A 787 10.84 32.30 12.01
N TYR A 788 11.03 31.37 12.95
CA TYR A 788 9.96 30.65 13.61
C TYR A 788 9.32 31.49 14.72
N LYS A 789 7.99 31.51 14.77
CA LYS A 789 7.23 32.09 15.89
C LYS A 789 5.94 31.32 16.11
N GLN A 790 5.79 30.71 17.28
CA GLN A 790 4.53 30.09 17.68
C GLN A 790 3.44 31.14 17.89
N LEU A 791 2.20 30.82 17.50
CA LEU A 791 1.02 31.65 17.72
C LEU A 791 0.10 30.92 18.70
N ASP A 792 -0.34 31.61 19.75
CA ASP A 792 -1.19 31.02 20.79
C ASP A 792 -2.68 31.20 20.44
N PHE A 793 -3.36 30.07 20.26
CA PHE A 793 -4.81 29.97 20.07
C PHE A 793 -5.43 28.92 21.01
N GLY A 794 -4.74 28.63 22.13
CA GLY A 794 -5.12 27.58 23.07
C GLY A 794 -4.64 26.17 22.68
N PRO A 795 -4.95 25.15 23.51
CA PRO A 795 -4.33 23.83 23.43
C PRO A 795 -4.74 23.02 22.18
N ASN A 796 -5.89 23.33 21.59
CA ASN A 796 -6.47 22.53 20.50
C ASN A 796 -6.15 23.07 19.11
N VAL A 797 -5.51 24.24 19.01
CA VAL A 797 -5.10 24.86 17.75
C VAL A 797 -3.59 24.99 17.74
N GLN A 798 -2.97 24.32 16.78
CA GLN A 798 -1.54 24.44 16.52
C GLN A 798 -1.35 25.48 15.42
N ALA A 799 -0.66 26.57 15.73
CA ALA A 799 -0.35 27.59 14.74
C ALA A 799 1.05 28.17 14.96
N ALA A 800 1.78 28.38 13.86
CA ALA A 800 3.07 29.03 13.90
C ALA A 800 3.36 29.74 12.59
N ARG A 801 4.21 30.76 12.67
CA ARG A 801 4.81 31.40 11.52
C ARG A 801 6.18 30.79 11.21
N PHE A 802 6.41 30.52 9.93
CA PHE A 802 7.68 30.09 9.35
C PHE A 802 8.04 31.05 8.21
N GLY A 803 8.91 32.05 8.49
CA GLY A 803 9.17 33.11 7.53
C GLY A 803 7.90 33.91 7.19
N PRO A 804 7.49 34.04 5.91
CA PRO A 804 6.28 34.78 5.53
C PRO A 804 4.98 33.98 5.70
N THR A 805 5.06 32.69 6.05
CA THR A 805 3.91 31.78 6.02
C THR A 805 3.41 31.48 7.43
N ILE A 806 2.10 31.54 7.66
CA ILE A 806 1.45 30.98 8.86
C ILE A 806 0.92 29.60 8.51
N LEU A 807 1.28 28.57 9.29
CA LEU A 807 0.72 27.22 9.22
C LEU A 807 -0.22 27.03 10.41
N ALA A 808 -1.41 26.47 10.19
CA ALA A 808 -2.37 26.17 11.26
C ALA A 808 -3.11 24.84 11.06
N TRP A 809 -3.42 24.14 12.16
CA TRP A 809 -4.31 22.97 12.21
C TRP A 809 -4.91 22.79 13.62
N THR A 810 -5.88 21.91 13.77
CA THR A 810 -6.43 21.50 15.07
C THR A 810 -5.89 20.14 15.50
N SER A 811 -5.52 20.00 16.77
CA SER A 811 -4.93 18.75 17.31
C SER A 811 -5.97 17.70 17.73
N ASP A 812 -7.23 18.10 17.96
CA ASP A 812 -8.33 17.22 18.36
C ASP A 812 -9.29 16.84 17.21
N GLY A 813 -8.98 17.31 16.01
CA GLY A 813 -9.73 17.01 14.79
C GLY A 813 -10.96 17.87 14.51
N ALA A 814 -11.38 18.72 15.45
CA ALA A 814 -12.59 19.52 15.27
C ALA A 814 -12.34 20.80 14.45
N SER A 815 -13.19 21.05 13.45
CA SER A 815 -13.13 22.28 12.64
C SER A 815 -13.46 23.52 13.46
N ARG A 816 -12.68 24.59 13.29
CA ARG A 816 -12.82 25.87 14.00
C ARG A 816 -12.49 27.04 13.09
N GLU A 817 -13.20 28.14 13.28
CA GLU A 817 -12.81 29.43 12.69
C GLU A 817 -11.72 30.08 13.54
N VAL A 818 -10.62 30.49 12.89
CA VAL A 818 -9.48 31.17 13.52
C VAL A 818 -9.25 32.50 12.82
N THR A 819 -8.96 33.55 13.60
CA THR A 819 -8.57 34.86 13.07
C THR A 819 -7.05 34.98 13.07
N LEU A 820 -6.46 35.08 11.88
CA LEU A 820 -5.01 35.23 11.68
C LEU A 820 -4.69 36.66 11.26
N ARG A 821 -3.47 37.11 11.59
CA ARG A 821 -2.96 38.42 11.18
C ARG A 821 -1.61 38.25 10.47
N PRO A 822 -1.60 38.02 9.15
CA PRO A 822 -0.36 37.98 8.39
C PRO A 822 0.38 39.32 8.48
N GLU A 823 1.70 39.28 8.55
CA GLU A 823 2.54 40.49 8.62
C GLU A 823 2.91 41.04 7.24
N THR A 824 2.52 40.33 6.17
CA THR A 824 2.77 40.70 4.77
C THR A 824 1.58 41.45 4.18
N PRO A 825 1.76 42.25 3.11
CA PRO A 825 0.64 42.94 2.47
C PRO A 825 -0.34 41.98 1.77
N PRO A 826 -1.65 42.32 1.73
CA PRO A 826 -2.64 41.58 0.93
C PRO A 826 -2.41 41.75 -0.59
N PRO A 827 -3.06 40.93 -1.45
CA PRO A 827 -4.07 39.92 -1.13
C PRO A 827 -3.47 38.65 -0.50
N PHE A 828 -4.24 38.01 0.38
CA PHE A 828 -3.86 36.77 1.04
C PHE A 828 -4.44 35.55 0.34
N VAL A 829 -3.72 34.43 0.45
CA VAL A 829 -4.19 33.13 -0.02
C VAL A 829 -4.15 32.12 1.11
N ARG A 830 -5.11 31.18 1.09
CA ARG A 830 -5.10 29.95 1.86
C ARG A 830 -4.67 28.83 0.93
N VAL A 831 -3.67 28.08 1.34
CA VAL A 831 -3.17 26.91 0.62
C VAL A 831 -3.45 25.69 1.49
N ASP A 832 -4.05 24.64 0.93
CA ASP A 832 -4.24 23.39 1.67
C ASP A 832 -2.96 22.55 1.72
N VAL A 833 -3.03 21.41 2.41
CA VAL A 833 -1.88 20.53 2.65
C VAL A 833 -1.20 20.06 1.37
N VAL A 834 -1.94 19.93 0.25
CA VAL A 834 -1.40 19.45 -1.03
C VAL A 834 -1.06 20.59 -2.01
N GLY A 835 -1.20 21.85 -1.60
CA GLY A 835 -0.75 23.00 -2.40
C GLY A 835 -1.83 23.68 -3.25
N ARG A 836 -3.11 23.30 -3.11
CA ARG A 836 -4.22 23.96 -3.83
C ARG A 836 -4.56 25.30 -3.17
N VAL A 837 -4.78 26.32 -4.00
CA VAL A 837 -4.89 27.72 -3.58
C VAL A 837 -6.32 28.20 -3.59
N GLN A 838 -6.68 28.91 -2.53
CA GLN A 838 -7.91 29.69 -2.44
C GLN A 838 -7.55 31.14 -2.11
N THR A 839 -8.04 32.09 -2.90
CA THR A 839 -7.92 33.51 -2.57
C THR A 839 -8.82 33.82 -1.38
N LEU A 840 -8.28 34.48 -0.36
CA LEU A 840 -9.06 34.89 0.80
C LEU A 840 -9.80 36.19 0.51
N ALA A 841 -10.93 36.38 1.20
CA ALA A 841 -11.65 37.65 1.16
C ALA A 841 -10.74 38.80 1.62
N SER A 842 -11.14 40.04 1.28
CA SER A 842 -10.42 41.23 1.72
C SER A 842 -10.24 41.20 3.24
N PRO A 843 -9.02 41.47 3.76
CA PRO A 843 -8.79 41.44 5.18
C PRO A 843 -9.64 42.49 5.90
N GLY A 844 -9.87 42.25 7.19
CA GLY A 844 -10.48 43.25 8.06
C GLY A 844 -9.64 44.53 8.14
N PRO A 845 -10.18 45.63 8.70
CA PRO A 845 -9.48 46.90 8.83
C PRO A 845 -8.13 46.83 9.56
N ASP A 846 -7.94 45.83 10.41
CA ASP A 846 -6.72 45.55 11.18
C ASP A 846 -5.70 44.65 10.44
N GLY A 847 -6.01 44.25 9.21
CA GLY A 847 -5.23 43.32 8.40
C GLY A 847 -5.50 41.84 8.72
N SER A 848 -6.52 41.54 9.54
CA SER A 848 -6.83 40.15 9.92
C SER A 848 -7.65 39.41 8.85
N VAL A 849 -7.50 38.09 8.81
CA VAL A 849 -8.30 37.18 7.99
C VAL A 849 -8.89 36.07 8.85
N ARG A 850 -10.15 35.73 8.62
CA ARG A 850 -10.82 34.59 9.25
C ARG A 850 -10.77 33.39 8.34
N ILE A 851 -10.35 32.25 8.86
CA ILE A 851 -10.26 31.01 8.09
C ILE A 851 -10.76 29.80 8.88
N PRO A 852 -11.37 28.81 8.22
CA PRO A 852 -11.63 27.51 8.81
C PRO A 852 -10.34 26.71 8.88
N VAL A 853 -10.08 26.15 10.05
CA VAL A 853 -8.95 25.27 10.36
C VAL A 853 -9.51 23.96 10.91
N GLY A 854 -9.08 22.84 10.35
CA GLY A 854 -9.42 21.49 10.80
C GLY A 854 -8.17 20.67 11.11
N ASP A 855 -8.29 19.35 11.07
CA ASP A 855 -7.20 18.42 11.33
C ASP A 855 -6.09 18.47 10.27
N SER A 856 -6.44 18.79 9.02
CA SER A 856 -5.50 18.97 7.92
C SER A 856 -4.84 20.36 7.96
N PRO A 857 -3.50 20.45 7.88
CA PRO A 857 -2.81 21.74 7.91
C PRO A 857 -3.15 22.66 6.73
N VAL A 858 -3.22 23.96 7.02
CA VAL A 858 -3.42 25.02 6.03
C VAL A 858 -2.34 26.09 6.16
N TYR A 859 -1.88 26.60 5.03
CA TYR A 859 -0.90 27.68 4.95
C TYR A 859 -1.60 28.99 4.59
N VAL A 860 -1.22 30.10 5.22
CA VAL A 860 -1.70 31.44 4.93
C VAL A 860 -0.52 32.37 4.73
N LEU A 861 -0.50 33.08 3.60
CA LEU A 861 0.56 34.00 3.19
C LEU A 861 0.05 34.99 2.12
N SER A 862 0.84 36.00 1.79
CA SER A 862 0.54 36.90 0.68
C SER A 862 0.60 36.17 -0.66
N ARG A 863 -0.21 36.60 -1.63
CA ARG A 863 -0.16 36.06 -2.99
C ARG A 863 1.24 36.22 -3.60
N ALA A 864 1.88 37.36 -3.37
CA ALA A 864 3.21 37.66 -3.88
C ALA A 864 4.27 36.69 -3.33
N ASP A 865 4.22 36.38 -2.02
CA ASP A 865 5.11 35.39 -1.43
C ASP A 865 4.82 34.00 -1.96
N TYR A 866 3.55 33.61 -2.08
CA TYR A 866 3.19 32.32 -2.66
C TYR A 866 3.78 32.15 -4.06
N ASP A 867 3.55 33.11 -4.96
CA ASP A 867 4.06 33.05 -6.33
C ASP A 867 5.60 33.00 -6.36
N ARG A 868 6.28 33.85 -5.57
CA ARG A 868 7.74 33.86 -5.45
C ARG A 868 8.31 32.53 -4.93
N LEU A 869 7.68 31.95 -3.91
CA LEU A 869 8.16 30.73 -3.25
C LEU A 869 7.96 29.47 -4.09
N THR A 870 7.16 29.56 -5.15
CA THR A 870 6.71 28.39 -5.91
C THR A 870 6.78 28.56 -7.42
N ALA A 871 7.37 29.66 -7.87
CA ALA A 871 7.59 29.96 -9.28
C ALA A 871 8.34 28.84 -9.97
N SER A 872 7.89 28.48 -11.16
CA SER A 872 8.64 27.69 -12.13
C SER A 872 9.98 28.39 -12.40
N VAL A 873 11.10 27.64 -12.40
CA VAL A 873 12.30 28.13 -13.11
C VAL A 873 11.96 28.01 -14.60
N PRO A 874 12.22 29.04 -15.43
CA PRO A 874 12.19 28.90 -16.90
C PRO A 874 13.09 27.77 -17.40
#